data_AF-A0A3A1YBA1-F1
#
_entry.id   AF-A0A3A1YBA1-F1
#
_cell.length_a   1.000
_cell.length_b   1.000
_cell.length_c   1.000
_cell.angle_alpha   90.00
_cell.angle_beta   90.00
_cell.angle_gamma   90.00
#
_symmetry.space_group_name_H-M   'P 1'
#
loop_
_entity.id
_entity.type
_entity.pdbx_description
1 polymer ?
#
loop_
_entity_poly.entity_id
_entity_poly.type
_entity_poly.pdbx_seq_one_letter_code
_entity_poly.pdbx_strand_id
1 'polypeptide(L)'
;MSLFSQANELLRQGQYQQALSLYYQIALTYQDLELVSYNIELCWQHLGLNPEGVKSLTLAHIAILAQRQQQAPVDALVHQQALDPQTLAFIEQGINAPEILYTPEQVVNVAHLYQQVAHTRAAPLPVPGECPLVSVIMTCHNTGAYIEQALNSLLLQTYPNLEILVIDDHSSDNTFAIVERMAKAYPQIRPLRLNTNLGTYYAKNLGITQAKGQIIFFHDSDDVCHHERISRCVAHLRANPQAKAVRCAYARVETKHNNIVRLNNYVYKLGLITLGIKKEVFKEIGFFNCTMRASDDEFFHRMVKYYGREKIAGLMLPLYFNTMRADSLFTDMVEWHNSFSISQELSPMRARYIREFKQFQTQTAPKDYKHYFTFPRIRDVYPLEAGMSKLANPKLPVYVSICSIPSRERQLANVVQALSSQVDYFHFYLDGYKQIPSFIKELGERAQVILCKDKSQSLRDNGKFILLEQLLARGEDAYYFTCDDDIVYPLDYVNTLLHKLAHYQDQAVVGVHGVIIPSSIQKYFSSQRLVYNFYKGLEQDRAVNILGTGTLAFRVSKFKEFKLSNFATPGMVDIYFAIYCKEQGMLQVAVQRYAHWLSEDNGESQTLFAEYQFNDHKQTQLIQTHLPWGFTSIKNLIGDKAELQELLPTLNFYLN
;
A
#
# COMPACT_ATOMS: atom_id res chain seq x y z
N MET A 1 16.93 15.61 43.43
CA MET A 1 15.46 15.43 43.27
C MET A 1 15.21 15.20 41.80
N SER A 2 14.46 14.17 41.40
CA SER A 2 14.15 13.94 39.98
C SER A 2 13.45 15.19 39.40
N LEU A 3 13.62 15.50 38.11
CA LEU A 3 12.96 16.65 37.45
C LEU A 3 11.45 16.67 37.74
N PHE A 4 10.84 15.48 37.84
CA PHE A 4 9.44 15.31 38.25
C PHE A 4 9.15 15.78 39.69
N SER A 5 10.05 15.51 40.65
CA SER A 5 9.94 15.99 42.03
C SER A 5 10.12 17.51 42.15
N GLN A 6 10.90 18.12 41.26
CA GLN A 6 11.01 19.59 41.15
C GLN A 6 9.73 20.19 40.57
N ALA A 7 9.16 19.61 39.50
CA ALA A 7 7.88 20.06 38.94
C ALA A 7 6.75 20.05 39.99
N ASN A 8 6.69 18.98 40.80
CA ASN A 8 5.69 18.84 41.86
C ASN A 8 5.87 19.86 42.99
N GLU A 9 7.11 20.19 43.34
CA GLU A 9 7.38 21.16 44.40
C GLU A 9 7.02 22.59 43.94
N LEU A 10 7.33 22.94 42.68
CA LEU A 10 6.88 24.19 42.04
C LEU A 10 5.35 24.29 42.00
N LEU A 11 4.67 23.18 41.73
CA LEU A 11 3.21 23.12 41.74
C LEU A 11 2.63 23.40 43.15
N ARG A 12 3.21 22.79 44.20
CA ARG A 12 2.79 23.01 45.60
C ARG A 12 3.04 24.43 46.08
N GLN A 13 4.04 25.09 45.52
CA GLN A 13 4.40 26.48 45.82
C GLN A 13 3.60 27.51 44.99
N GLY A 14 2.67 27.06 44.14
CA GLY A 14 1.82 27.94 43.33
C GLY A 14 2.49 28.49 42.07
N GLN A 15 3.63 27.93 41.65
CA GLN A 15 4.42 28.35 40.49
C GLN A 15 4.04 27.55 39.23
N TYR A 16 2.76 27.64 38.83
CA TYR A 16 2.14 26.76 37.84
C TYR A 16 2.80 26.77 36.44
N GLN A 17 3.27 27.94 35.99
CA GLN A 17 3.86 28.10 34.65
C GLN A 17 5.21 27.38 34.53
N GLN A 18 6.01 27.41 35.59
CA GLN A 18 7.31 26.73 35.65
C GLN A 18 7.12 25.22 35.79
N ALA A 19 6.10 24.79 36.53
CA ALA A 19 5.72 23.37 36.62
C ALA A 19 5.30 22.81 35.25
N LEU A 20 4.44 23.52 34.50
CA LEU A 20 3.97 23.11 33.16
C LEU A 20 5.10 23.02 32.13
N SER A 21 6.04 23.98 32.14
CA SER A 21 7.22 23.94 31.26
C SER A 21 8.10 22.72 31.55
N LEU A 22 8.28 22.38 32.83
CA LEU A 22 9.05 21.20 33.24
C LEU A 22 8.34 19.89 32.87
N TYR A 23 7.01 19.80 33.03
CA TYR A 23 6.24 18.64 32.55
C TYR A 23 6.32 18.47 31.03
N TYR A 24 6.30 19.57 30.27
CA TYR A 24 6.49 19.53 28.82
C TYR A 24 7.88 19.03 28.43
N GLN A 25 8.94 19.47 29.12
CA GLN A 25 10.29 18.93 28.93
C GLN A 25 10.40 17.45 29.27
N ILE A 26 9.79 17.00 30.38
CA ILE A 26 9.78 15.59 30.76
C ILE A 26 9.03 14.76 29.70
N ALA A 27 7.89 15.24 29.21
CA ALA A 27 7.13 14.56 28.15
C ALA A 27 7.91 14.44 26.83
N LEU A 28 8.66 15.48 26.45
CA LEU A 28 9.53 15.46 25.28
C LEU A 28 10.74 14.53 25.47
N THR A 29 11.26 14.41 26.69
CA THR A 29 12.47 13.63 26.98
C THR A 29 12.19 12.14 27.11
N TYR A 30 11.06 11.75 27.68
CA TYR A 30 10.76 10.35 28.01
C TYR A 30 9.74 9.68 27.07
N GLN A 31 9.19 10.42 26.10
CA GLN A 31 8.27 9.96 25.03
C GLN A 31 6.98 9.24 25.46
N ASP A 32 6.76 8.98 26.75
CA ASP A 32 5.51 8.45 27.31
C ASP A 32 5.22 9.08 28.68
N LEU A 33 4.14 9.84 28.79
CA LEU A 33 3.59 10.27 30.08
C LEU A 33 2.09 10.45 29.97
N GLU A 34 1.33 9.41 30.33
CA GLU A 34 -0.04 9.59 30.78
C GLU A 34 -0.02 10.04 32.24
N LEU A 35 -0.41 11.30 32.50
CA LEU A 35 -0.59 11.83 33.86
C LEU A 35 -1.90 11.31 34.46
N VAL A 36 -1.97 10.02 34.79
CA VAL A 36 -3.20 9.35 35.25
C VAL A 36 -3.51 9.62 36.74
N SER A 37 -2.56 10.16 37.52
CA SER A 37 -2.60 10.01 38.98
C SER A 37 -2.85 11.28 39.81
N TYR A 38 -3.13 12.45 39.22
CA TYR A 38 -3.23 13.69 40.02
C TYR A 38 -4.43 14.56 39.68
N ASN A 39 -4.80 15.39 40.66
CA ASN A 39 -6.06 16.12 40.79
C ASN A 39 -6.23 17.22 39.72
N ILE A 40 -6.45 16.74 38.50
CA ILE A 40 -6.59 17.46 37.23
C ILE A 40 -7.69 18.54 37.32
N GLU A 41 -8.71 18.33 38.17
CA GLU A 41 -9.78 19.31 38.42
C GLU A 41 -9.27 20.66 38.95
N LEU A 42 -8.26 20.67 39.82
CA LEU A 42 -7.71 21.93 40.37
C LEU A 42 -6.93 22.74 39.31
N CYS A 43 -6.22 22.04 38.42
CA CYS A 43 -5.54 22.66 37.28
C CYS A 43 -6.53 23.26 36.27
N TRP A 44 -7.62 22.55 35.96
CA TRP A 44 -8.66 23.05 35.06
C TRP A 44 -9.43 24.25 35.65
N GLN A 45 -9.77 24.20 36.95
CA GLN A 45 -10.43 25.32 37.65
C GLN A 45 -9.58 26.59 37.64
N HIS A 46 -8.27 26.50 37.87
CA HIS A 46 -7.38 27.68 37.83
C HIS A 46 -7.09 28.19 36.41
N LEU A 47 -7.19 27.34 35.39
CA LEU A 47 -7.05 27.73 33.98
C LEU A 47 -8.37 28.24 33.36
N GLY A 48 -9.47 28.26 34.12
CA GLY A 48 -10.78 28.73 33.66
C GLY A 48 -11.45 27.81 32.62
N LEU A 49 -11.12 26.51 32.63
CA LEU A 49 -11.64 25.52 31.68
C LEU A 49 -12.56 24.54 32.40
N ASN A 50 -13.75 24.26 31.84
CA ASN A 50 -14.72 23.35 32.45
C ASN A 50 -14.40 21.89 32.07
N PRO A 51 -14.15 20.98 33.03
CA PRO A 51 -13.52 19.68 32.77
C PRO A 51 -14.53 18.56 32.51
N GLU A 52 -15.57 18.77 31.70
CA GLU A 52 -16.50 17.67 31.42
C GLU A 52 -15.85 16.59 30.54
N GLY A 53 -15.30 15.56 31.20
CA GLY A 53 -14.98 14.25 30.61
C GLY A 53 -13.50 13.93 30.40
N VAL A 54 -12.54 14.82 30.71
CA VAL A 54 -11.11 14.60 30.40
C VAL A 54 -10.32 14.15 31.62
N LYS A 55 -9.90 12.87 31.64
CA LYS A 55 -9.16 12.23 32.76
C LYS A 55 -7.63 12.23 32.62
N SER A 56 -7.07 12.76 31.53
CA SER A 56 -5.61 12.82 31.31
C SER A 56 -5.20 14.07 30.51
N LEU A 57 -4.03 14.62 30.83
CA LEU A 57 -3.38 15.68 30.04
C LEU A 57 -2.55 15.03 28.93
N THR A 58 -2.85 15.34 27.67
CA THR A 58 -2.09 14.89 26.50
C THR A 58 -1.24 16.04 25.96
N LEU A 59 -0.22 15.75 25.15
CA LEU A 59 0.58 16.79 24.47
C LEU A 59 -0.29 17.75 23.63
N ALA A 60 -1.40 17.26 23.07
CA ALA A 60 -2.38 18.09 22.36
C ALA A 60 -3.10 19.09 23.29
N HIS A 61 -3.45 18.69 24.51
CA HIS A 61 -4.01 19.60 25.52
C HIS A 61 -2.99 20.68 25.94
N ILE A 62 -1.71 20.31 26.07
CA ILE A 62 -0.63 21.25 26.41
C ILE A 62 -0.41 22.27 25.28
N ALA A 63 -0.44 21.83 24.01
CA ALA A 63 -0.29 22.71 22.85
C ALA A 63 -1.46 23.71 22.69
N ILE A 64 -2.70 23.27 22.96
CA ILE A 64 -3.90 24.13 22.92
C ILE A 64 -3.87 25.17 24.06
N LEU A 65 -3.40 24.78 25.24
CA LEU A 65 -3.21 25.69 26.37
C LEU A 65 -2.15 26.75 26.09
N ALA A 66 -1.04 26.36 25.45
CA ALA A 66 0.02 27.28 25.02
C ALA A 66 -0.44 28.26 23.93
N GLN A 67 -1.42 27.88 23.09
CA GLN A 67 -2.00 28.78 22.08
C GLN A 67 -3.04 29.76 22.63
N ARG A 68 -3.77 29.41 23.69
CA ARG A 68 -4.86 30.24 24.25
C ARG A 68 -4.38 31.34 25.20
N GLN A 69 -3.26 31.16 25.88
CA GLN A 69 -2.63 32.24 26.66
C GLN A 69 -1.61 32.97 25.79
N GLN A 70 -2.09 33.87 24.92
CA GLN A 70 -1.21 34.86 24.31
C GLN A 70 -0.53 35.67 25.42
N GLN A 71 0.79 35.77 25.31
CA GLN A 71 1.76 36.38 26.24
C GLN A 71 2.38 35.42 27.28
N ALA A 72 3.19 34.48 26.78
CA ALA A 72 4.42 34.09 27.48
C ALA A 72 5.54 33.86 26.44
N PRO A 73 6.81 34.19 26.77
CA PRO A 73 7.89 34.25 25.80
C PRO A 73 8.31 32.83 25.39
N VAL A 74 8.45 32.62 24.09
CA VAL A 74 9.09 31.44 23.48
C VAL A 74 10.60 31.39 23.81
N ASP A 75 11.12 32.41 24.50
CA ASP A 75 12.55 32.66 24.70
C ASP A 75 13.29 31.65 25.59
N ALA A 76 12.60 30.76 26.33
CA ALA A 76 13.28 29.81 27.23
C ALA A 76 13.62 28.45 26.60
N LEU A 77 13.22 28.17 25.34
CA LEU A 77 13.54 26.92 24.63
C LEU A 77 14.45 27.12 23.39
N VAL A 78 14.89 28.36 23.14
CA VAL A 78 15.69 28.77 21.97
C VAL A 78 17.18 28.98 22.31
N HIS A 79 17.63 28.62 23.52
CA HIS A 79 19.05 28.61 23.83
C HIS A 79 19.76 27.35 23.31
N GLN A 80 19.77 27.21 21.98
CA GLN A 80 20.84 26.58 21.20
C GLN A 80 20.71 27.04 19.74
N GLN A 81 21.34 28.20 19.49
CA GLN A 81 21.53 28.92 18.22
C GLN A 81 20.26 29.55 17.62
N ALA A 82 19.99 30.81 18.02
CA ALA A 82 19.12 31.70 17.27
C ALA A 82 19.68 31.92 15.86
N LEU A 83 18.81 32.07 14.86
CA LEU A 83 19.21 32.57 13.54
C LEU A 83 20.04 33.84 13.73
N ASP A 84 21.16 33.93 13.02
CA ASP A 84 21.96 35.14 13.08
C ASP A 84 21.15 36.33 12.50
N PRO A 85 21.41 37.56 12.97
CA PRO A 85 20.62 38.73 12.58
C PRO A 85 20.59 38.98 11.07
N GLN A 86 21.63 38.59 10.34
CA GLN A 86 21.70 38.77 8.90
C GLN A 86 20.75 37.81 8.18
N THR A 87 20.75 36.55 8.57
CA THR A 87 19.79 35.54 8.08
C THR A 87 18.35 35.96 8.34
N LEU A 88 18.07 36.46 9.55
CA LEU A 88 16.73 36.97 9.88
C LEU A 88 16.30 38.13 8.98
N ALA A 89 17.18 39.11 8.78
CA ALA A 89 16.91 40.26 7.90
C ALA A 89 16.64 39.83 6.44
N PHE A 90 17.35 38.82 5.93
CA PHE A 90 17.08 38.28 4.60
C PHE A 90 15.71 37.60 4.51
N ILE A 91 15.32 36.82 5.52
CA ILE A 91 14.00 36.16 5.57
C ILE A 91 12.87 37.21 5.60
N GLU A 92 13.04 38.28 6.39
CA GLU A 92 12.08 39.39 6.47
C GLU A 92 11.94 40.14 5.13
N GLN A 93 13.00 40.18 4.33
CA GLN A 93 12.97 40.68 2.94
C GLN A 93 12.37 39.67 1.94
N GLY A 94 11.96 38.49 2.39
CA GLY A 94 11.36 37.43 1.57
C GLY A 94 12.38 36.49 0.90
N ILE A 95 13.66 36.62 1.22
CA ILE A 95 14.73 35.78 0.66
C ILE A 95 14.73 34.43 1.37
N ASN A 96 14.60 33.35 0.59
CA ASN A 96 14.56 31.97 1.08
C ASN A 96 15.59 31.05 0.38
N ALA A 97 16.57 31.64 -0.28
CA ALA A 97 17.63 30.91 -0.99
C ALA A 97 18.67 30.37 0.01
N PRO A 98 18.82 29.04 0.17
CA PRO A 98 19.71 28.45 1.17
C PRO A 98 21.18 28.86 1.01
N GLU A 99 21.62 29.10 -0.22
CA GLU A 99 22.96 29.59 -0.56
C GLU A 99 23.23 31.04 -0.12
N ILE A 100 22.16 31.82 0.15
CA ILE A 100 22.25 33.17 0.71
C ILE A 100 22.12 33.13 2.23
N LEU A 101 21.23 32.28 2.74
CA LEU A 101 20.89 32.21 4.17
C LEU A 101 21.94 31.49 5.02
N TYR A 102 22.75 30.59 4.46
CA TYR A 102 23.69 29.79 5.25
C TYR A 102 25.07 29.75 4.60
N THR A 103 26.10 30.09 5.37
CA THR A 103 27.49 29.98 4.88
C THR A 103 27.91 28.50 4.74
N PRO A 104 28.86 28.15 3.86
CA PRO A 104 29.28 26.76 3.67
C PRO A 104 29.79 26.07 4.95
N GLU A 105 30.43 26.82 5.85
CA GLU A 105 31.04 26.32 7.09
C GLU A 105 30.06 26.23 8.27
N GLN A 106 28.88 26.86 8.16
CA GLN A 106 27.88 26.87 9.23
C GLN A 106 27.26 25.48 9.41
N VAL A 107 27.30 25.00 10.66
CA VAL A 107 26.52 23.83 11.09
C VAL A 107 25.06 24.28 11.24
N VAL A 108 24.18 23.64 10.48
CA VAL A 108 22.73 23.90 10.52
C VAL A 108 22.07 22.67 11.12
N ASN A 109 21.05 22.88 11.95
CA ASN A 109 20.23 21.81 12.51
C ASN A 109 18.74 22.07 12.23
N VAL A 110 17.87 21.12 12.58
CA VAL A 110 16.42 21.24 12.37
C VAL A 110 15.82 22.48 13.04
N ALA A 111 16.31 22.90 14.21
CA ALA A 111 15.79 24.07 14.93
C ALA A 111 15.97 25.37 14.14
N HIS A 112 17.10 25.57 13.47
CA HIS A 112 17.32 26.71 12.57
C HIS A 112 16.27 26.75 11.45
N LEU A 113 15.98 25.59 10.84
CA LEU A 113 14.99 25.49 9.77
C LEU A 113 13.56 25.78 10.27
N TYR A 114 13.22 25.37 11.49
CA TYR A 114 11.94 25.73 12.13
C TYR A 114 11.83 27.24 12.39
N GLN A 115 12.90 27.88 12.90
CA GLN A 115 12.92 29.34 13.08
C GLN A 115 12.78 30.05 11.73
N GLN A 116 13.45 29.58 10.68
CA GLN A 116 13.32 30.15 9.34
C GLN A 116 11.85 30.12 8.87
N VAL A 117 11.17 28.99 9.02
CA VAL A 117 9.76 28.86 8.63
C VAL A 117 8.86 29.78 9.47
N ALA A 118 9.12 29.90 10.77
CA ALA A 118 8.36 30.77 11.67
C ALA A 118 8.49 32.26 11.29
N HIS A 119 9.68 32.71 10.90
CA HIS A 119 9.93 34.09 10.46
C HIS A 119 9.52 34.35 9.00
N THR A 120 9.26 33.31 8.22
CA THR A 120 8.76 33.48 6.85
C THR A 120 7.28 33.86 6.87
N ARG A 121 6.95 35.02 6.27
CA ARG A 121 5.57 35.50 6.11
C ARG A 121 4.66 34.40 5.55
N ALA A 122 3.64 34.03 6.33
CA ALA A 122 2.64 33.06 5.92
C ALA A 122 1.55 33.70 5.07
N ALA A 123 1.09 32.98 4.05
CA ALA A 123 -0.23 33.23 3.51
C ALA A 123 -1.27 32.90 4.60
N PRO A 124 -2.39 33.65 4.69
CA PRO A 124 -3.42 33.36 5.67
C PRO A 124 -3.90 31.92 5.55
N LEU A 125 -4.05 31.24 6.69
CA LEU A 125 -4.56 29.88 6.72
C LEU A 125 -5.98 29.83 6.14
N PRO A 126 -6.34 28.77 5.41
CA PRO A 126 -7.70 28.58 4.96
C PRO A 126 -8.64 28.40 6.17
N VAL A 127 -9.80 29.05 6.13
CA VAL A 127 -10.81 28.97 7.19
C VAL A 127 -11.37 27.54 7.28
N PRO A 128 -11.57 26.97 8.49
CA PRO A 128 -12.22 25.68 8.66
C PRO A 128 -13.61 25.66 7.99
N GLY A 129 -13.73 24.97 6.86
CA GLY A 129 -14.94 25.00 6.00
C GLY A 129 -14.61 25.23 4.53
N GLU A 130 -13.48 25.87 4.23
CA GLU A 130 -12.98 26.05 2.85
C GLU A 130 -11.80 25.13 2.51
N CYS A 131 -11.24 24.43 3.49
CA CYS A 131 -10.11 23.52 3.32
C CYS A 131 -10.52 22.28 2.50
N PRO A 132 -10.05 22.08 1.25
CA PRO A 132 -10.30 20.83 0.53
C PRO A 132 -9.70 19.65 1.31
N LEU A 133 -10.32 18.47 1.24
CA LEU A 133 -9.74 17.27 1.82
C LEU A 133 -8.38 16.98 1.17
N VAL A 134 -7.35 16.83 1.99
CA VAL A 134 -6.03 16.37 1.59
C VAL A 134 -5.87 14.90 1.95
N SER A 135 -5.38 14.09 1.02
CA SER A 135 -4.92 12.74 1.31
C SER A 135 -3.41 12.72 1.34
N VAL A 136 -2.81 12.33 2.45
CA VAL A 136 -1.39 11.97 2.50
C VAL A 136 -1.26 10.47 2.29
N ILE A 137 -0.50 10.08 1.28
CA ILE A 137 -0.15 8.69 1.01
C ILE A 137 1.24 8.43 1.56
N MET A 138 1.30 7.56 2.56
CA MET A 138 2.54 7.04 3.12
C MET A 138 2.73 5.60 2.69
N THR A 139 3.90 5.27 2.17
CA THR A 139 4.28 3.89 1.86
C THR A 139 5.33 3.40 2.84
N CYS A 140 5.20 2.13 3.25
CA CYS A 140 6.13 1.53 4.19
C CYS A 140 6.52 0.10 3.78
N HIS A 141 7.77 -0.24 4.07
CA HIS A 141 8.31 -1.58 3.98
C HIS A 141 9.46 -1.68 4.97
N ASN A 142 9.26 -2.45 6.05
CA ASN A 142 10.25 -2.67 7.10
C ASN A 142 10.79 -1.36 7.72
N THR A 143 9.89 -0.48 8.18
CA THR A 143 10.19 0.82 8.80
C THR A 143 9.71 0.93 10.24
N GLY A 144 9.60 -0.19 10.97
CA GLY A 144 9.05 -0.23 12.32
C GLY A 144 9.75 0.71 13.32
N ALA A 145 11.04 0.96 13.12
CA ALA A 145 11.81 1.89 13.96
C ALA A 145 11.48 3.39 13.75
N TYR A 146 10.80 3.74 12.66
CA TYR A 146 10.63 5.15 12.25
C TYR A 146 9.16 5.55 12.04
N ILE A 147 8.31 4.61 11.65
CA ILE A 147 6.96 4.90 11.16
C ILE A 147 6.07 5.63 12.16
N GLU A 148 6.22 5.36 13.45
CA GLU A 148 5.46 6.07 14.49
C GLU A 148 5.80 7.55 14.55
N GLN A 149 7.10 7.89 14.49
CA GLN A 149 7.55 9.28 14.48
C GLN A 149 7.09 9.99 13.19
N ALA A 150 7.18 9.31 12.05
CA ALA A 150 6.69 9.84 10.77
C ALA A 150 5.19 10.15 10.82
N LEU A 151 4.37 9.21 11.34
CA LEU A 151 2.93 9.40 11.50
C LEU A 151 2.59 10.51 12.50
N ASN A 152 3.30 10.59 13.63
CA ASN A 152 3.12 11.68 14.59
C ASN A 152 3.37 13.05 13.94
N SER A 153 4.36 13.19 13.05
CA SER A 153 4.59 14.45 12.33
C SER A 153 3.44 14.84 11.39
N LEU A 154 2.72 13.86 10.85
CA LEU A 154 1.51 14.08 10.05
C LEU A 154 0.28 14.40 10.90
N LEU A 155 0.16 13.79 12.08
CA LEU A 155 -0.93 14.07 13.02
C LEU A 155 -0.82 15.47 13.62
N LEU A 156 0.39 16.03 13.71
CA LEU A 156 0.66 17.38 14.18
C LEU A 156 0.44 18.47 13.11
N GLN A 157 -0.03 18.13 11.90
CA GLN A 157 -0.24 19.12 10.86
C GLN A 157 -1.28 20.17 11.27
N THR A 158 -1.00 21.45 11.03
CA THR A 158 -1.97 22.54 11.28
C THR A 158 -3.12 22.56 10.27
N TYR A 159 -3.06 21.71 9.24
CA TYR A 159 -4.09 21.61 8.22
C TYR A 159 -5.25 20.74 8.73
N PRO A 160 -6.48 21.27 8.84
CA PRO A 160 -7.54 20.61 9.61
C PRO A 160 -8.27 19.48 8.87
N ASN A 161 -8.15 19.37 7.55
CA ASN A 161 -8.94 18.44 6.73
C ASN A 161 -8.05 17.41 6.04
N LEU A 162 -7.56 16.44 6.82
CA LEU A 162 -6.56 15.46 6.41
C LEU A 162 -7.06 14.03 6.58
N GLU A 163 -6.80 13.17 5.59
CA GLU A 163 -6.73 11.72 5.77
C GLU A 163 -5.32 11.23 5.47
N ILE A 164 -4.89 10.17 6.15
CA ILE A 164 -3.57 9.56 6.02
C ILE A 164 -3.78 8.12 5.60
N LEU A 165 -3.42 7.76 4.36
CA LEU A 165 -3.43 6.40 3.88
C LEU A 165 -2.02 5.81 4.05
N VAL A 166 -1.91 4.74 4.83
CA VAL A 166 -0.64 4.05 5.05
C VAL A 166 -0.68 2.72 4.31
N ILE A 167 0.16 2.57 3.29
CA ILE A 167 0.21 1.41 2.41
C ILE A 167 1.45 0.59 2.75
N ASP A 168 1.25 -0.53 3.43
CA ASP A 168 2.30 -1.49 3.72
C ASP A 168 2.58 -2.38 2.51
N ASP A 169 3.79 -2.27 1.96
CA ASP A 169 4.31 -3.02 0.82
C ASP A 169 4.92 -4.35 1.30
N HIS A 170 4.11 -5.13 2.01
CA HIS A 170 4.43 -6.45 2.52
C HIS A 170 5.63 -6.46 3.49
N SER A 171 5.54 -5.71 4.59
CA SER A 171 6.56 -5.73 5.64
C SER A 171 6.60 -7.07 6.37
N SER A 172 7.79 -7.48 6.78
CA SER A 172 8.06 -8.68 7.59
C SER A 172 8.40 -8.35 9.06
N ASP A 173 8.60 -7.09 9.40
CA ASP A 173 8.83 -6.61 10.78
C ASP A 173 7.51 -6.14 11.46
N ASN A 174 7.62 -5.42 12.57
CA ASN A 174 6.48 -4.88 13.32
C ASN A 174 5.86 -3.59 12.72
N THR A 175 6.27 -3.16 11.51
CA THR A 175 5.77 -1.94 10.86
C THR A 175 4.25 -1.89 10.83
N PHE A 176 3.60 -2.92 10.26
CA PHE A 176 2.15 -2.90 10.09
C PHE A 176 1.40 -2.94 11.43
N ALA A 177 1.93 -3.65 12.43
CA ALA A 177 1.34 -3.70 13.77
C ALA A 177 1.32 -2.31 14.44
N ILE A 178 2.37 -1.50 14.23
CA ILE A 178 2.41 -0.11 14.69
C ILE A 178 1.32 0.72 13.99
N VAL A 179 1.18 0.58 12.67
CA VAL A 179 0.15 1.30 11.90
C VAL A 179 -1.26 0.92 12.37
N GLU A 180 -1.54 -0.37 12.57
CA GLU A 180 -2.84 -0.83 13.09
C GLU A 180 -3.16 -0.27 14.47
N ARG A 181 -2.16 -0.23 15.38
CA ARG A 181 -2.32 0.41 16.69
C ARG A 181 -2.65 1.89 16.55
N MET A 182 -1.92 2.62 15.71
CA MET A 182 -2.15 4.05 15.51
C MET A 182 -3.51 4.32 14.83
N ALA A 183 -3.93 3.49 13.87
CA ALA A 183 -5.23 3.62 13.22
C ALA A 183 -6.43 3.43 14.17
N LYS A 184 -6.28 2.59 15.20
CA LYS A 184 -7.29 2.44 16.26
C LYS A 184 -7.43 3.71 17.11
N ALA A 185 -6.33 4.44 17.33
CA ALA A 185 -6.30 5.67 18.12
C ALA A 185 -6.70 6.91 17.30
N TYR A 186 -6.39 6.93 16.00
CA TYR A 186 -6.55 8.08 15.13
C TYR A 186 -7.38 7.73 13.88
N PRO A 187 -8.69 8.05 13.86
CA PRO A 187 -9.60 7.68 12.78
C PRO A 187 -9.23 8.20 11.38
N GLN A 188 -8.39 9.24 11.29
CA GLN A 188 -7.86 9.76 10.04
C GLN A 188 -6.80 8.87 9.39
N ILE A 189 -6.22 7.91 10.11
CA ILE A 189 -5.26 6.93 9.58
C ILE A 189 -6.01 5.72 9.03
N ARG A 190 -5.77 5.41 7.75
CA ARG A 190 -6.37 4.28 7.02
C ARG A 190 -5.26 3.30 6.60
N PRO A 191 -5.11 2.16 7.31
CA PRO A 191 -4.13 1.14 6.96
C PRO A 191 -4.60 0.33 5.75
N LEU A 192 -3.69 0.07 4.81
CA LEU A 192 -3.85 -0.85 3.68
C LEU A 192 -2.57 -1.68 3.56
N ARG A 193 -2.69 -2.90 3.04
CA ARG A 193 -1.56 -3.83 2.94
C ARG A 193 -1.59 -4.61 1.63
N LEU A 194 -0.46 -4.66 0.95
CA LEU A 194 -0.23 -5.50 -0.22
C LEU A 194 0.17 -6.91 0.20
N ASN A 195 -0.28 -7.92 -0.52
CA ASN A 195 -0.03 -9.32 -0.22
C ASN A 195 1.30 -9.83 -0.80
N THR A 196 1.93 -9.04 -1.65
CA THR A 196 3.29 -9.25 -2.13
C THR A 196 3.99 -7.90 -2.24
N ASN A 197 5.32 -7.88 -2.13
CA ASN A 197 6.06 -6.63 -2.28
C ASN A 197 6.13 -6.25 -3.77
N LEU A 198 5.53 -5.11 -4.13
CA LEU A 198 5.47 -4.58 -5.50
C LEU A 198 6.20 -3.23 -5.64
N GLY A 199 6.81 -2.74 -4.57
CA GLY A 199 7.60 -1.53 -4.55
C GLY A 199 6.78 -0.27 -4.26
N THR A 200 7.49 0.77 -3.81
CA THR A 200 6.90 2.02 -3.32
C THR A 200 5.96 2.70 -4.31
N TYR A 201 6.23 2.69 -5.61
CA TYR A 201 5.35 3.37 -6.57
C TYR A 201 4.10 2.58 -6.91
N TYR A 202 4.14 1.24 -6.84
CA TYR A 202 2.92 0.44 -6.89
C TYR A 202 2.04 0.73 -5.66
N ALA A 203 2.64 0.75 -4.47
CA ALA A 203 1.95 1.10 -3.22
C ALA A 203 1.39 2.55 -3.24
N LYS A 204 2.14 3.53 -3.77
CA LYS A 204 1.66 4.92 -3.97
C LYS A 204 0.44 4.95 -4.89
N ASN A 205 0.47 4.21 -5.99
CA ASN A 205 -0.66 4.12 -6.92
C ASN A 205 -1.89 3.47 -6.28
N LEU A 206 -1.73 2.41 -5.48
CA LEU A 206 -2.81 1.87 -4.66
C LEU A 206 -3.39 2.97 -3.74
N GLY A 207 -2.54 3.70 -3.02
CA GLY A 207 -2.96 4.84 -2.22
C GLY A 207 -3.75 5.89 -3.00
N ILE A 208 -3.32 6.24 -4.22
CA ILE A 208 -4.01 7.23 -5.08
C ILE A 208 -5.42 6.77 -5.44
N THR A 209 -5.61 5.48 -5.74
CA THR A 209 -6.95 4.93 -6.03
C THR A 209 -7.89 4.98 -4.83
N GLN A 210 -7.35 4.84 -3.62
CA GLN A 210 -8.11 4.79 -2.36
C GLN A 210 -8.30 6.16 -1.68
N ALA A 211 -7.55 7.16 -2.13
CA ALA A 211 -7.59 8.53 -1.63
C ALA A 211 -8.95 9.17 -1.90
N LYS A 212 -9.53 9.90 -0.95
CA LYS A 212 -10.78 10.67 -1.11
C LYS A 212 -10.52 12.17 -1.30
N GLY A 213 -9.32 12.64 -0.94
CA GLY A 213 -8.89 14.02 -1.04
C GLY A 213 -8.79 14.55 -2.47
N GLN A 214 -8.99 15.86 -2.58
CA GLN A 214 -8.85 16.61 -3.84
C GLN A 214 -7.37 16.89 -4.15
N ILE A 215 -6.52 16.90 -3.13
CA ILE A 215 -5.07 17.10 -3.23
C ILE A 215 -4.39 15.91 -2.56
N ILE A 216 -3.40 15.35 -3.24
CA ILE A 216 -2.63 14.19 -2.80
C ILE A 216 -1.21 14.64 -2.48
N PHE A 217 -0.74 14.34 -1.27
CA PHE A 217 0.66 14.49 -0.87
C PHE A 217 1.28 13.12 -0.62
N PHE A 218 2.60 13.05 -0.72
CA PHE A 218 3.38 11.85 -0.39
C PHE A 218 4.24 12.07 0.85
N HIS A 219 4.47 11.00 1.58
CA HIS A 219 5.33 10.98 2.75
C HIS A 219 6.03 9.64 2.84
N ASP A 220 7.35 9.60 2.94
CA ASP A 220 8.05 8.34 3.18
C ASP A 220 7.95 8.01 4.68
N SER A 221 7.89 6.71 5.02
CA SER A 221 7.57 6.25 6.39
C SER A 221 8.72 6.35 7.38
N ASP A 222 9.88 6.85 6.96
CA ASP A 222 11.06 7.08 7.78
C ASP A 222 11.44 8.56 7.90
N ASP A 223 10.68 9.45 7.28
CA ASP A 223 10.90 10.88 7.31
C ASP A 223 9.98 11.57 8.32
N VAL A 224 10.25 12.84 8.62
CA VAL A 224 9.33 13.70 9.38
C VAL A 224 9.10 15.00 8.62
N CYS A 225 7.97 15.68 8.86
CA CYS A 225 7.72 16.97 8.24
C CYS A 225 7.35 18.06 9.24
N HIS A 226 7.56 19.31 8.82
CA HIS A 226 7.19 20.48 9.61
C HIS A 226 5.66 20.53 9.76
N HIS A 227 5.15 20.87 10.95
CA HIS A 227 3.71 20.92 11.27
C HIS A 227 2.89 21.83 10.33
N GLU A 228 3.52 22.82 9.70
CA GLU A 228 2.88 23.68 8.70
C GLU A 228 3.03 23.23 7.23
N ARG A 229 3.61 22.05 6.95
CA ARG A 229 3.91 21.61 5.58
C ARG A 229 2.68 21.67 4.67
N ILE A 230 1.59 21.02 5.09
CA ILE A 230 0.40 20.88 4.26
C ILE A 230 -0.31 22.23 4.14
N SER A 231 -0.44 22.97 5.24
CA SER A 231 -1.12 24.28 5.24
C SER A 231 -0.43 25.29 4.34
N ARG A 232 0.91 25.40 4.40
CA ARG A 232 1.72 26.28 3.54
C ARG A 232 1.59 25.90 2.05
N CYS A 233 1.69 24.62 1.74
CA CYS A 233 1.58 24.13 0.36
C CYS A 233 0.17 24.31 -0.23
N VAL A 234 -0.88 24.01 0.53
CA VAL A 234 -2.27 24.19 0.08
C VAL A 234 -2.62 25.67 -0.10
N ALA A 235 -2.17 26.54 0.82
CA ALA A 235 -2.35 27.98 0.66
C ALA A 235 -1.72 28.49 -0.64
N HIS A 236 -0.54 27.98 -1.00
CA HIS A 236 0.14 28.33 -2.24
C HIS A 236 -0.59 27.82 -3.50
N LEU A 237 -1.17 26.62 -3.46
CA LEU A 237 -2.02 26.10 -4.54
C LEU A 237 -3.31 26.91 -4.70
N ARG A 238 -3.91 27.38 -3.61
CA ARG A 238 -5.12 28.22 -3.65
C ARG A 238 -4.86 29.61 -4.19
N ALA A 239 -3.74 30.22 -3.79
CA ALA A 239 -3.31 31.52 -4.30
C ALA A 239 -3.05 31.49 -5.82
N ASN A 240 -2.73 30.32 -6.37
CA ASN A 240 -2.48 30.11 -7.79
C ASN A 240 -3.43 29.03 -8.36
N PRO A 241 -4.71 29.35 -8.67
CA PRO A 241 -5.70 28.35 -9.10
C PRO A 241 -5.29 27.53 -10.33
N GLN A 242 -4.45 28.12 -11.19
CA GLN A 242 -3.88 27.48 -12.38
C GLN A 242 -2.83 26.40 -12.07
N ALA A 243 -2.23 26.41 -10.88
CA ALA A 243 -1.27 25.40 -10.48
C ALA A 243 -1.93 24.01 -10.39
N LYS A 244 -1.24 23.01 -10.92
CA LYS A 244 -1.65 21.60 -10.89
C LYS A 244 -0.95 20.83 -9.77
N ALA A 245 0.23 21.30 -9.35
CA ALA A 245 0.94 20.76 -8.20
C ALA A 245 1.81 21.84 -7.52
N VAL A 246 2.27 21.51 -6.32
CA VAL A 246 3.24 22.27 -5.51
C VAL A 246 4.27 21.31 -4.95
N ARG A 247 5.51 21.75 -4.77
CA ARG A 247 6.52 21.04 -3.98
C ARG A 247 7.20 22.00 -3.03
N CYS A 248 7.53 21.53 -1.83
CA CYS A 248 8.34 22.29 -0.88
C CYS A 248 9.80 21.81 -0.86
N ALA A 249 10.68 22.54 -0.18
CA ALA A 249 12.04 22.10 0.02
C ALA A 249 12.11 20.99 1.08
N TYR A 250 13.11 20.12 0.91
CA TYR A 250 13.50 19.12 1.89
C TYR A 250 14.95 19.33 2.33
N ALA A 251 15.24 19.00 3.58
CA ALA A 251 16.58 18.92 4.14
C ALA A 251 16.88 17.48 4.54
N ARG A 252 18.15 17.05 4.48
CA ARG A 252 18.57 15.74 4.98
C ARG A 252 19.01 15.86 6.42
N VAL A 253 18.61 14.92 7.28
CA VAL A 253 18.82 15.01 8.72
C VAL A 253 19.54 13.75 9.22
N GLU A 254 20.62 13.97 9.97
CA GLU A 254 21.21 12.97 10.85
C GLU A 254 20.44 12.96 12.18
N THR A 255 19.97 11.78 12.60
CA THR A 255 18.98 11.66 13.68
C THR A 255 19.55 11.77 15.09
N LYS A 256 20.86 11.56 15.27
CA LYS A 256 21.47 11.58 16.61
C LYS A 256 21.56 12.99 17.19
N HIS A 257 21.82 14.01 16.37
CA HIS A 257 21.93 15.39 16.80
C HIS A 257 20.96 16.33 16.05
N ASN A 258 20.13 15.80 15.14
CA ASN A 258 19.25 16.56 14.27
C ASN A 258 19.99 17.58 13.39
N ASN A 259 21.23 17.26 13.03
CA ASN A 259 22.05 18.10 12.17
C ASN A 259 21.65 17.91 10.71
N ILE A 260 21.72 18.98 9.94
CA ILE A 260 21.45 18.97 8.52
C ILE A 260 22.69 18.47 7.77
N VAL A 261 22.50 17.45 6.95
CA VAL A 261 23.51 16.93 6.03
C VAL A 261 23.36 17.67 4.71
N ARG A 262 24.35 18.49 4.35
CA ARG A 262 24.37 19.27 3.11
C ARG A 262 24.50 18.34 1.90
N LEU A 263 23.65 18.57 0.90
CA LEU A 263 23.61 17.80 -0.33
C LEU A 263 24.10 18.66 -1.49
N ASN A 264 25.25 18.33 -2.07
CA ASN A 264 25.94 19.18 -3.06
C ASN A 264 26.07 20.63 -2.55
N ASN A 265 26.47 20.80 -1.28
CA ASN A 265 26.57 22.07 -0.53
C ASN A 265 25.25 22.77 -0.13
N TYR A 266 24.10 22.29 -0.59
CA TYR A 266 22.80 22.87 -0.22
C TYR A 266 22.30 22.34 1.13
N VAL A 267 21.86 23.24 2.01
CA VAL A 267 21.19 22.91 3.29
C VAL A 267 19.83 22.26 3.03
N TYR A 268 19.08 22.78 2.06
CA TYR A 268 17.83 22.21 1.59
C TYR A 268 17.65 22.50 0.10
N LYS A 269 16.79 21.73 -0.58
CA LYS A 269 16.40 21.98 -1.98
C LYS A 269 14.99 21.49 -2.25
N LEU A 270 14.36 21.94 -3.34
CA LEU A 270 13.05 21.42 -3.75
C LEU A 270 13.09 19.90 -3.94
N GLY A 271 12.21 19.18 -3.22
CA GLY A 271 12.10 17.73 -3.29
C GLY A 271 11.01 17.26 -4.26
N LEU A 272 11.21 16.12 -4.91
CA LEU A 272 10.14 15.47 -5.68
C LEU A 272 9.19 14.68 -4.78
N ILE A 273 9.70 14.08 -3.70
CA ILE A 273 8.88 13.42 -2.66
C ILE A 273 7.85 14.37 -2.03
N THR A 274 8.13 15.67 -2.02
CA THR A 274 7.28 16.66 -1.34
C THR A 274 6.08 17.12 -2.17
N LEU A 275 5.92 16.59 -3.39
CA LEU A 275 4.83 16.95 -4.31
C LEU A 275 3.45 16.82 -3.65
N GLY A 276 2.70 17.92 -3.67
CA GLY A 276 1.26 17.99 -3.47
C GLY A 276 0.57 18.19 -4.82
N ILE A 277 -0.21 17.22 -5.26
CA ILE A 277 -0.75 17.14 -6.63
C ILE A 277 -2.28 17.14 -6.58
N LYS A 278 -2.94 17.95 -7.41
CA LYS A 278 -4.40 17.86 -7.58
C LYS A 278 -4.77 16.49 -8.14
N LYS A 279 -5.74 15.80 -7.52
CA LYS A 279 -6.09 14.41 -7.86
C LYS A 279 -6.49 14.21 -9.32
N GLU A 280 -7.06 15.24 -9.97
CA GLU A 280 -7.39 15.23 -11.40
C GLU A 280 -6.18 14.97 -12.32
N VAL A 281 -4.97 15.35 -11.92
CA VAL A 281 -3.74 15.14 -12.70
C VAL A 281 -3.55 13.66 -13.01
N PHE A 282 -3.80 12.76 -12.06
CA PHE A 282 -3.66 11.32 -12.28
C PHE A 282 -4.67 10.77 -13.31
N LYS A 283 -5.82 11.43 -13.49
CA LYS A 283 -6.79 11.08 -14.54
C LYS A 283 -6.34 11.59 -15.92
N GLU A 284 -5.65 12.73 -15.94
CA GLU A 284 -5.24 13.41 -17.17
C GLU A 284 -3.96 12.80 -17.76
N ILE A 285 -2.97 12.46 -16.92
CA ILE A 285 -1.65 11.97 -17.38
C ILE A 285 -1.30 10.55 -16.93
N GLY A 286 -2.16 9.90 -16.14
CA GLY A 286 -1.95 8.56 -15.58
C GLY A 286 -1.22 8.55 -14.23
N PHE A 287 -0.94 7.36 -13.74
CA PHE A 287 -0.31 7.07 -12.44
C PHE A 287 1.22 7.13 -12.48
N PHE A 288 1.90 6.91 -11.36
CA PHE A 288 3.36 6.69 -11.37
C PHE A 288 3.71 5.42 -12.15
N ASN A 289 4.88 5.40 -12.78
CA ASN A 289 5.45 4.15 -13.25
C ASN A 289 5.74 3.24 -12.04
N CYS A 290 5.38 1.95 -12.10
CA CYS A 290 5.46 1.03 -10.96
C CYS A 290 6.90 0.53 -10.69
N THR A 291 7.88 1.42 -10.77
CA THR A 291 9.28 1.11 -10.46
C THR A 291 9.51 1.08 -8.94
N MET A 292 10.67 0.60 -8.51
CA MET A 292 11.08 0.67 -7.11
C MET A 292 11.67 2.04 -6.73
N ARG A 293 12.13 2.81 -7.72
CA ARG A 293 12.83 4.08 -7.51
C ARG A 293 12.72 5.01 -8.72
N ALA A 294 12.91 6.31 -8.49
CA ALA A 294 12.97 7.37 -9.50
C ALA A 294 11.69 7.64 -10.32
N SER A 295 10.55 7.01 -10.03
CA SER A 295 9.32 7.33 -10.78
C SER A 295 8.75 8.72 -10.45
N ASP A 296 9.12 9.33 -9.33
CA ASP A 296 8.81 10.72 -9.01
C ASP A 296 9.47 11.69 -10.01
N ASP A 297 10.69 11.37 -10.45
CA ASP A 297 11.40 12.12 -11.49
C ASP A 297 10.71 11.99 -12.86
N GLU A 298 10.37 10.76 -13.26
CA GLU A 298 9.61 10.51 -14.49
C GLU A 298 8.26 11.26 -14.46
N PHE A 299 7.51 11.13 -13.37
CA PHE A 299 6.20 11.75 -13.22
C PHE A 299 6.29 13.28 -13.26
N PHE A 300 7.29 13.86 -12.59
CA PHE A 300 7.52 15.31 -12.65
C PHE A 300 7.82 15.77 -14.07
N HIS A 301 8.70 15.08 -14.80
CA HIS A 301 8.98 15.39 -16.21
C HIS A 301 7.72 15.25 -17.07
N ARG A 302 6.89 14.24 -16.80
CA ARG A 302 5.61 14.04 -17.47
C ARG A 302 4.65 15.20 -17.23
N MET A 303 4.53 15.68 -15.99
CA MET A 303 3.75 16.87 -15.66
C MET A 303 4.27 18.12 -16.37
N VAL A 304 5.59 18.35 -16.38
CA VAL A 304 6.20 19.51 -17.05
C VAL A 304 5.90 19.50 -18.54
N LYS A 305 6.03 18.34 -19.21
CA LYS A 305 5.73 18.21 -20.64
C LYS A 305 4.25 18.40 -20.96
N TYR A 306 3.35 17.98 -20.07
CA TYR A 306 1.91 18.06 -20.30
C TYR A 306 1.34 19.45 -20.02
N TYR A 307 1.71 20.05 -18.88
CA TYR A 307 1.10 21.30 -18.40
C TYR A 307 1.97 22.54 -18.57
N GLY A 308 3.28 22.40 -18.67
CA GLY A 308 4.24 23.49 -18.51
C GLY A 308 4.79 23.59 -17.08
N ARG A 309 6.05 24.02 -16.96
CA ARG A 309 6.78 24.12 -15.68
C ARG A 309 6.13 25.13 -14.72
N GLU A 310 5.49 26.16 -15.26
CA GLU A 310 4.78 27.23 -14.54
C GLU A 310 3.52 26.74 -13.80
N LYS A 311 2.98 25.58 -14.20
CA LYS A 311 1.84 24.95 -13.51
C LYS A 311 2.27 24.13 -12.29
N ILE A 312 3.56 24.07 -11.99
CA ILE A 312 4.10 23.35 -10.83
C ILE A 312 4.77 24.36 -9.90
N ALA A 313 4.12 24.70 -8.80
CA ALA A 313 4.67 25.65 -7.85
C ALA A 313 5.87 25.08 -7.08
N GLY A 314 6.88 25.91 -6.86
CA GLY A 314 8.02 25.59 -5.99
C GLY A 314 8.00 26.51 -4.77
N LEU A 315 7.76 25.94 -3.59
CA LEU A 315 7.86 26.64 -2.33
C LEU A 315 9.23 26.36 -1.72
N MET A 316 10.16 27.30 -1.83
CA MET A 316 11.51 27.14 -1.29
C MET A 316 11.53 27.32 0.24
N LEU A 317 10.77 26.50 0.96
CA LEU A 317 10.75 26.44 2.42
C LEU A 317 11.06 25.02 2.91
N PRO A 318 11.93 24.86 3.92
CA PRO A 318 12.35 23.56 4.45
C PRO A 318 11.26 22.94 5.33
N LEU A 319 10.25 22.36 4.68
CA LEU A 319 9.06 21.82 5.35
C LEU A 319 9.07 20.28 5.45
N TYR A 320 10.13 19.63 4.97
CA TYR A 320 10.26 18.17 4.93
C TYR A 320 11.69 17.76 5.33
N PHE A 321 11.82 16.74 6.18
CA PHE A 321 13.08 16.32 6.75
C PHE A 321 13.31 14.85 6.42
N ASN A 322 14.23 14.62 5.49
CA ASN A 322 14.61 13.28 5.05
C ASN A 322 15.62 12.66 5.99
N THR A 323 15.26 11.55 6.61
CA THR A 323 16.15 10.85 7.55
C THR A 323 17.29 10.16 6.80
N MET A 324 18.52 10.37 7.25
CA MET A 324 19.69 9.62 6.77
C MET A 324 19.81 8.31 7.55
N ARG A 325 19.72 7.19 6.83
CA ARG A 325 19.91 5.83 7.38
C ARG A 325 20.83 5.00 6.47
N ALA A 326 21.54 4.04 7.06
CA ALA A 326 22.49 3.18 6.35
C ALA A 326 21.83 2.34 5.23
N ASP A 327 20.60 1.87 5.46
CA ASP A 327 19.88 0.97 4.53
C ASP A 327 18.84 1.72 3.65
N SER A 328 19.12 2.99 3.30
CA SER A 328 18.25 3.76 2.41
C SER A 328 18.50 3.42 0.95
N LEU A 329 17.44 3.45 0.12
CA LEU A 329 17.57 3.37 -1.36
C LEU A 329 18.41 4.52 -1.96
N PHE A 330 18.76 5.52 -1.17
CA PHE A 330 19.58 6.66 -1.54
C PHE A 330 21.08 6.40 -1.40
N THR A 331 21.52 5.42 -0.61
CA THR A 331 22.95 5.25 -0.27
C THR A 331 23.82 4.87 -1.47
N ASP A 332 23.24 4.29 -2.53
CA ASP A 332 23.94 3.94 -3.77
C ASP A 332 24.30 5.13 -4.67
N MET A 333 23.95 6.35 -4.26
CA MET A 333 24.18 7.60 -5.01
C MET A 333 25.08 8.59 -4.28
N VAL A 334 25.64 8.22 -3.12
CA VAL A 334 26.20 9.19 -2.16
C VAL A 334 27.68 8.98 -1.96
N GLU A 335 28.44 10.06 -2.03
CA GLU A 335 29.82 10.12 -1.54
C GLU A 335 29.88 11.09 -0.35
N TRP A 336 30.48 10.65 0.75
CA TRP A 336 30.64 11.45 1.96
C TRP A 336 31.95 12.24 1.90
N HIS A 337 31.88 13.54 2.11
CA HIS A 337 33.07 14.38 2.26
C HIS A 337 33.44 14.57 3.73
N ASN A 338 32.44 14.65 4.61
CA ASN A 338 32.56 14.73 6.07
C ASN A 338 31.21 14.41 6.73
N SER A 339 31.14 14.43 8.07
CA SER A 339 29.91 14.09 8.82
C SER A 339 28.66 14.93 8.49
N PHE A 340 28.80 16.06 7.79
CA PHE A 340 27.71 16.98 7.48
C PHE A 340 27.60 17.34 6.00
N SER A 341 28.35 16.68 5.11
CA SER A 341 28.36 17.02 3.69
C SER A 341 28.52 15.79 2.81
N ILE A 342 27.65 15.71 1.81
CA ILE A 342 27.61 14.65 0.82
C ILE A 342 27.48 15.23 -0.60
N SER A 343 28.08 14.55 -1.56
CA SER A 343 27.73 14.70 -2.97
C SER A 343 26.75 13.61 -3.40
N GLN A 344 25.99 13.90 -4.45
CA GLN A 344 25.09 12.93 -5.06
C GLN A 344 25.27 12.85 -6.56
N GLU A 345 25.51 11.64 -7.05
CA GLU A 345 25.55 11.29 -8.47
C GLU A 345 24.48 10.25 -8.82
N LEU A 346 24.01 10.26 -10.06
CA LEU A 346 23.03 9.28 -10.52
C LEU A 346 23.69 7.90 -10.63
N SER A 347 23.13 6.91 -9.94
CA SER A 347 23.57 5.52 -10.15
C SER A 347 23.32 5.08 -11.60
N PRO A 348 24.14 4.17 -12.17
CA PRO A 348 24.03 3.75 -13.57
C PRO A 348 22.61 3.30 -13.97
N MET A 349 21.94 2.57 -13.07
CA MET A 349 20.57 2.09 -13.26
C MET A 349 19.55 3.25 -13.34
N ARG A 350 19.70 4.29 -12.49
CA ARG A 350 18.84 5.49 -12.56
C ARG A 350 19.13 6.33 -13.80
N ALA A 351 20.40 6.49 -14.16
CA ALA A 351 20.79 7.17 -15.40
C ALA A 351 20.19 6.48 -16.63
N ARG A 352 20.19 5.13 -16.64
CA ARG A 352 19.54 4.35 -17.70
C ARG A 352 18.03 4.56 -17.70
N TYR A 353 17.35 4.43 -16.56
CA TYR A 353 15.92 4.69 -16.46
C TYR A 353 15.53 6.08 -17.00
N ILE A 354 16.33 7.10 -16.68
CA ILE A 354 16.15 8.46 -17.20
C ILE A 354 16.23 8.51 -18.73
N ARG A 355 17.18 7.78 -19.34
CA ARG A 355 17.26 7.67 -20.81
C ARG A 355 16.01 6.99 -21.38
N GLU A 356 15.59 5.87 -20.81
CA GLU A 356 14.44 5.11 -21.30
C GLU A 356 13.14 5.94 -21.24
N PHE A 357 12.84 6.59 -20.10
CA PHE A 357 11.61 7.37 -20.03
C PHE A 357 11.66 8.63 -20.91
N LYS A 358 12.84 9.25 -21.07
CA LYS A 358 12.98 10.40 -21.98
C LYS A 358 12.74 9.98 -23.42
N GLN A 359 13.26 8.82 -23.83
CA GLN A 359 13.01 8.24 -25.15
C GLN A 359 11.53 7.90 -25.34
N PHE A 360 10.88 7.28 -24.36
CA PHE A 360 9.44 7.04 -24.41
C PHE A 360 8.66 8.35 -24.65
N GLN A 361 9.03 9.43 -23.95
CA GLN A 361 8.38 10.72 -24.08
C GLN A 361 8.73 11.48 -25.37
N THR A 362 9.76 11.10 -26.16
CA THR A 362 9.96 11.66 -27.51
C THR A 362 9.08 10.96 -28.54
N GLN A 363 8.65 9.73 -28.25
CA GLN A 363 7.83 8.90 -29.14
C GLN A 363 6.33 8.95 -28.83
N THR A 364 5.96 9.52 -27.68
CA THR A 364 4.57 9.54 -27.18
C THR A 364 4.08 10.96 -26.96
N ALA A 365 2.95 11.32 -27.57
CA ALA A 365 2.36 12.64 -27.37
C ALA A 365 1.81 12.77 -25.94
N PRO A 366 1.92 13.95 -25.28
CA PRO A 366 1.51 14.10 -23.88
C PRO A 366 0.06 13.70 -23.58
N LYS A 367 -0.87 13.98 -24.52
CA LYS A 367 -2.29 13.61 -24.41
C LYS A 367 -2.52 12.11 -24.22
N ASP A 368 -1.57 11.27 -24.64
CA ASP A 368 -1.71 9.82 -24.65
C ASP A 368 -1.15 9.15 -23.39
N TYR A 369 -0.42 9.88 -22.53
CA TYR A 369 0.25 9.33 -21.34
C TYR A 369 -0.69 8.52 -20.43
N LYS A 370 -1.94 8.96 -20.24
CA LYS A 370 -2.94 8.25 -19.42
C LYS A 370 -3.22 6.81 -19.87
N HIS A 371 -3.03 6.51 -21.16
CA HIS A 371 -3.25 5.17 -21.72
C HIS A 371 -2.07 4.23 -21.44
N TYR A 372 -0.88 4.78 -21.21
CA TYR A 372 0.33 4.02 -20.92
C TYR A 372 0.58 3.86 -19.43
N PHE A 373 0.26 4.86 -18.61
CA PHE A 373 0.45 4.82 -17.16
C PHE A 373 -0.86 4.49 -16.44
N THR A 374 -1.48 3.39 -16.83
CA THR A 374 -2.67 2.82 -16.16
C THR A 374 -2.30 2.15 -14.83
N PHE A 375 -3.29 1.85 -13.99
CA PHE A 375 -3.11 1.08 -12.76
C PHE A 375 -4.40 0.30 -12.44
N PRO A 376 -4.32 -0.95 -11.92
CA PRO A 376 -3.12 -1.75 -11.68
C PRO A 376 -2.41 -2.16 -12.97
N ARG A 377 -1.15 -2.59 -12.85
CA ARG A 377 -0.36 -3.15 -13.97
C ARG A 377 0.32 -4.44 -13.55
N ILE A 378 0.46 -5.35 -14.50
CA ILE A 378 1.27 -6.56 -14.39
C ILE A 378 2.54 -6.50 -15.25
N ARG A 379 2.68 -5.48 -16.11
CA ARG A 379 3.83 -5.27 -16.99
C ARG A 379 4.33 -3.83 -16.96
N ASP A 380 5.64 -3.65 -17.08
CA ASP A 380 6.26 -2.35 -17.21
C ASP A 380 5.78 -1.62 -18.48
N VAL A 381 5.83 -0.29 -18.48
CA VAL A 381 5.36 0.54 -19.62
C VAL A 381 6.31 0.42 -20.81
N TYR A 382 7.61 0.29 -20.51
CA TYR A 382 8.70 0.09 -21.46
C TYR A 382 9.74 -0.80 -20.77
N PRO A 383 10.66 -1.44 -21.53
CA PRO A 383 11.66 -2.32 -20.96
C PRO A 383 12.49 -1.63 -19.86
N LEU A 384 12.61 -2.28 -18.71
CA LEU A 384 13.39 -1.81 -17.57
C LEU A 384 14.52 -2.77 -17.24
N GLU A 385 15.58 -2.23 -16.63
CA GLU A 385 16.67 -3.04 -16.09
C GLU A 385 16.20 -3.90 -14.90
N ALA A 386 16.82 -5.07 -14.73
CA ALA A 386 16.51 -5.94 -13.60
C ALA A 386 16.70 -5.18 -12.27
N GLY A 387 15.73 -5.31 -11.35
CA GLY A 387 15.74 -4.57 -10.09
C GLY A 387 15.20 -3.13 -10.17
N MET A 388 14.71 -2.66 -11.32
CA MET A 388 13.93 -1.42 -11.38
C MET A 388 12.44 -1.63 -11.11
N SER A 389 11.90 -2.83 -11.33
CA SER A 389 10.49 -3.16 -11.15
C SER A 389 10.33 -4.46 -10.36
N LYS A 390 9.23 -4.55 -9.62
CA LYS A 390 8.76 -5.76 -8.94
C LYS A 390 7.43 -6.26 -9.50
N LEU A 391 6.98 -5.72 -10.64
CA LEU A 391 5.86 -6.31 -11.36
C LEU A 391 6.21 -7.72 -11.84
N ALA A 392 5.20 -8.58 -11.94
CA ALA A 392 5.40 -9.96 -12.39
C ALA A 392 5.95 -10.06 -13.82
N ASN A 393 5.67 -9.06 -14.67
CA ASN A 393 6.14 -8.98 -16.06
C ASN A 393 5.98 -10.30 -16.85
N PRO A 394 4.77 -10.91 -16.88
CA PRO A 394 4.57 -12.20 -17.53
C PRO A 394 4.84 -12.08 -19.04
N LYS A 395 5.66 -12.99 -19.57
CA LYS A 395 5.99 -13.08 -21.00
C LYS A 395 4.89 -13.71 -21.84
N LEU A 396 4.01 -14.49 -21.20
CA LEU A 396 2.87 -15.14 -21.82
C LEU A 396 1.60 -14.31 -21.58
N PRO A 397 0.55 -14.51 -22.40
CA PRO A 397 -0.77 -13.95 -22.14
C PRO A 397 -1.32 -14.42 -20.78
N VAL A 398 -2.10 -13.56 -20.13
CA VAL A 398 -2.82 -13.84 -18.90
C VAL A 398 -4.32 -13.88 -19.20
N TYR A 399 -4.92 -15.06 -19.08
CA TYR A 399 -6.36 -15.27 -19.23
C TYR A 399 -7.03 -15.41 -17.86
N VAL A 400 -8.25 -14.88 -17.74
CA VAL A 400 -9.16 -15.23 -16.65
C VAL A 400 -10.45 -15.84 -17.18
N SER A 401 -10.92 -16.89 -16.53
CA SER A 401 -12.17 -17.58 -16.86
C SER A 401 -13.15 -17.49 -15.70
N ILE A 402 -14.37 -17.03 -15.99
CA ILE A 402 -15.42 -16.74 -15.01
C ILE A 402 -16.73 -17.39 -15.47
N CYS A 403 -17.41 -18.07 -14.55
CA CYS A 403 -18.79 -18.51 -14.73
C CYS A 403 -19.71 -17.58 -13.96
N SER A 404 -20.85 -17.23 -14.54
CA SER A 404 -21.82 -16.38 -13.87
C SER A 404 -23.26 -16.69 -14.26
N ILE A 405 -24.18 -16.34 -13.37
CA ILE A 405 -25.63 -16.46 -13.54
C ILE A 405 -26.30 -15.08 -13.48
N PRO A 406 -27.47 -14.87 -14.12
CA PRO A 406 -28.10 -13.54 -14.22
C PRO A 406 -28.28 -12.79 -12.90
N SER A 407 -28.53 -13.51 -11.80
CA SER A 407 -28.71 -12.89 -10.47
C SER A 407 -27.43 -12.28 -9.88
N ARG A 408 -26.26 -12.54 -10.49
CA ARG A 408 -24.95 -12.05 -10.04
C ARG A 408 -24.30 -11.04 -11.00
N GLU A 409 -25.08 -10.49 -11.94
CA GLU A 409 -24.57 -9.55 -12.94
C GLU A 409 -23.85 -8.34 -12.33
N ARG A 410 -24.34 -7.82 -11.19
CA ARG A 410 -23.69 -6.71 -10.47
C ARG A 410 -22.32 -7.11 -9.92
N GLN A 411 -22.24 -8.26 -9.27
CA GLN A 411 -21.00 -8.77 -8.70
C GLN A 411 -19.99 -9.09 -9.82
N LEU A 412 -20.45 -9.69 -10.92
CA LEU A 412 -19.64 -9.92 -12.12
C LEU A 412 -19.05 -8.61 -12.68
N ALA A 413 -19.84 -7.53 -12.73
CA ALA A 413 -19.34 -6.23 -13.16
C ALA A 413 -18.21 -5.72 -12.25
N ASN A 414 -18.32 -5.90 -10.93
CA ASN A 414 -17.27 -5.55 -9.97
C ASN A 414 -15.99 -6.37 -10.20
N VAL A 415 -16.12 -7.68 -10.44
CA VAL A 415 -14.99 -8.58 -10.75
C VAL A 415 -14.29 -8.16 -12.05
N VAL A 416 -15.06 -7.91 -13.12
CA VAL A 416 -14.51 -7.45 -14.39
C VAL A 416 -13.79 -6.12 -14.22
N GLN A 417 -14.36 -5.17 -13.47
CA GLN A 417 -13.71 -3.90 -13.18
C GLN A 417 -12.36 -4.10 -12.48
N ALA A 418 -12.32 -4.91 -11.40
CA ALA A 418 -11.12 -5.18 -10.62
C ALA A 418 -10.00 -5.87 -11.42
N LEU A 419 -10.36 -6.78 -12.33
CA LEU A 419 -9.40 -7.57 -13.10
C LEU A 419 -9.04 -6.96 -14.46
N SER A 420 -9.81 -5.99 -14.96
CA SER A 420 -9.70 -5.42 -16.32
C SER A 420 -8.31 -4.92 -16.72
N SER A 421 -7.50 -4.45 -15.76
CA SER A 421 -6.13 -3.98 -16.00
C SER A 421 -5.06 -4.95 -15.49
N GLN A 422 -5.48 -6.07 -14.92
CA GLN A 422 -4.61 -7.12 -14.38
C GLN A 422 -4.44 -8.31 -15.34
N VAL A 423 -5.30 -8.46 -16.36
CA VAL A 423 -5.30 -9.59 -17.30
C VAL A 423 -5.34 -9.12 -18.75
N ASP A 424 -4.92 -9.97 -19.69
CA ASP A 424 -4.99 -9.64 -21.12
C ASP A 424 -6.38 -9.96 -21.67
N TYR A 425 -6.90 -11.14 -21.35
CA TYR A 425 -8.13 -11.69 -21.91
C TYR A 425 -9.06 -12.27 -20.85
N PHE A 426 -10.36 -12.20 -21.13
CA PHE A 426 -11.43 -12.80 -20.36
C PHE A 426 -12.12 -13.90 -21.16
N HIS A 427 -12.51 -14.95 -20.46
CA HIS A 427 -13.48 -15.94 -20.92
C HIS A 427 -14.66 -15.96 -19.95
N PHE A 428 -15.87 -15.85 -20.51
CA PHE A 428 -17.11 -15.87 -19.74
C PHE A 428 -17.97 -17.06 -20.17
N TYR A 429 -18.35 -17.89 -19.23
CA TYR A 429 -19.45 -18.83 -19.38
C TYR A 429 -20.68 -18.25 -18.66
N LEU A 430 -21.63 -17.74 -19.45
CA LEU A 430 -22.83 -17.07 -18.95
C LEU A 430 -24.00 -18.06 -18.95
N ASP A 431 -24.34 -18.56 -17.77
CA ASP A 431 -25.32 -19.63 -17.59
C ASP A 431 -26.72 -19.08 -17.28
N GLY A 432 -27.64 -19.22 -18.23
CA GLY A 432 -29.01 -18.73 -18.14
C GLY A 432 -29.19 -17.26 -18.51
N TYR A 433 -28.16 -16.58 -19.01
CA TYR A 433 -28.28 -15.20 -19.50
C TYR A 433 -29.09 -15.13 -20.81
N LYS A 434 -30.00 -14.14 -20.88
CA LYS A 434 -30.76 -13.87 -22.12
C LYS A 434 -29.88 -13.24 -23.20
N GLN A 435 -28.98 -12.37 -22.78
CA GLN A 435 -28.07 -11.60 -23.62
C GLN A 435 -26.76 -11.34 -22.88
N ILE A 436 -25.70 -11.04 -23.63
CA ILE A 436 -24.41 -10.64 -23.07
C ILE A 436 -24.56 -9.24 -22.43
N PRO A 437 -24.18 -9.06 -21.14
CA PRO A 437 -24.15 -7.76 -20.47
C PRO A 437 -23.30 -6.72 -21.20
N SER A 438 -23.66 -5.44 -21.08
CA SER A 438 -22.98 -4.34 -21.81
C SER A 438 -21.51 -4.20 -21.43
N PHE A 439 -21.19 -4.28 -20.13
CA PHE A 439 -19.82 -4.17 -19.64
C PHE A 439 -18.89 -5.29 -20.16
N ILE A 440 -19.45 -6.46 -20.54
CA ILE A 440 -18.68 -7.52 -21.21
C ILE A 440 -18.47 -7.18 -22.69
N LYS A 441 -19.49 -6.63 -23.37
CA LYS A 441 -19.35 -6.19 -24.76
C LYS A 441 -18.31 -5.08 -24.92
N GLU A 442 -18.20 -4.19 -23.93
CA GLU A 442 -17.21 -3.11 -23.89
C GLU A 442 -15.76 -3.61 -23.86
N LEU A 443 -15.51 -4.87 -23.46
CA LEU A 443 -14.18 -5.49 -23.53
C LEU A 443 -13.73 -5.80 -24.97
N GLY A 444 -14.65 -5.84 -25.94
CA GLY A 444 -14.35 -6.11 -27.34
C GLY A 444 -13.62 -7.44 -27.55
N GLU A 445 -12.52 -7.41 -28.31
CA GLU A 445 -11.70 -8.59 -28.62
C GLU A 445 -11.02 -9.23 -27.39
N ARG A 446 -11.04 -8.54 -26.24
CA ARG A 446 -10.51 -9.08 -24.99
C ARG A 446 -11.44 -10.10 -24.35
N ALA A 447 -12.68 -10.25 -24.79
CA ALA A 447 -13.66 -11.14 -24.19
C ALA A 447 -14.12 -12.24 -25.15
N GLN A 448 -13.94 -13.49 -24.74
CA GLN A 448 -14.62 -14.65 -25.33
C GLN A 448 -15.83 -15.00 -24.46
N VAL A 449 -17.00 -15.17 -25.07
CA VAL A 449 -18.25 -15.44 -24.33
C VAL A 449 -18.93 -16.70 -24.86
N ILE A 450 -19.28 -17.60 -23.94
CA ILE A 450 -20.16 -18.74 -24.19
C ILE A 450 -21.47 -18.49 -23.45
N LEU A 451 -22.57 -18.46 -24.20
CA LEU A 451 -23.90 -18.19 -23.66
C LEU A 451 -24.70 -19.50 -23.60
N CYS A 452 -24.90 -20.04 -22.41
CA CYS A 452 -25.76 -21.21 -22.21
C CYS A 452 -27.18 -20.73 -21.90
N LYS A 453 -28.13 -20.91 -22.83
CA LYS A 453 -29.53 -20.52 -22.63
C LYS A 453 -30.39 -21.63 -22.04
N ASP A 454 -30.01 -22.89 -22.27
CA ASP A 454 -30.75 -24.06 -21.83
C ASP A 454 -30.13 -24.64 -20.55
N LYS A 455 -30.86 -24.53 -19.44
CA LYS A 455 -30.42 -25.06 -18.14
C LYS A 455 -30.15 -26.57 -18.16
N SER A 456 -30.73 -27.34 -19.08
CA SER A 456 -30.46 -28.77 -19.21
C SER A 456 -29.05 -29.07 -19.75
N GLN A 457 -28.42 -28.09 -20.40
CA GLN A 457 -27.06 -28.15 -20.93
C GLN A 457 -26.07 -27.34 -20.08
N SER A 458 -26.48 -26.90 -18.90
CA SER A 458 -25.64 -26.13 -18.00
C SER A 458 -24.44 -26.96 -17.54
N LEU A 459 -23.25 -26.40 -17.77
CA LEU A 459 -21.98 -26.89 -17.22
C LEU A 459 -21.69 -26.28 -15.84
N ARG A 460 -22.53 -25.33 -15.38
CA ARG A 460 -22.31 -24.55 -14.16
C ARG A 460 -20.86 -24.04 -14.08
N ASP A 461 -20.20 -24.29 -12.95
CA ASP A 461 -18.82 -23.98 -12.62
C ASP A 461 -17.78 -24.73 -13.49
N ASN A 462 -18.11 -25.90 -14.06
CA ASN A 462 -17.21 -26.59 -15.00
C ASN A 462 -16.95 -25.74 -16.26
N GLY A 463 -17.85 -24.82 -16.59
CA GLY A 463 -17.68 -23.86 -17.69
C GLY A 463 -16.39 -23.04 -17.60
N LYS A 464 -15.81 -22.91 -16.40
CA LYS A 464 -14.51 -22.26 -16.18
C LYS A 464 -13.39 -22.89 -17.00
N PHE A 465 -13.47 -24.17 -17.35
CA PHE A 465 -12.37 -24.90 -17.97
C PHE A 465 -12.53 -25.14 -19.49
N ILE A 466 -13.59 -24.61 -20.11
CA ILE A 466 -13.78 -24.73 -21.57
C ILE A 466 -12.61 -24.09 -22.34
N LEU A 467 -12.21 -22.88 -21.94
CA LEU A 467 -11.09 -22.20 -22.59
C LEU A 467 -9.76 -22.96 -22.40
N LEU A 468 -9.55 -23.65 -21.28
CA LEU A 468 -8.33 -24.42 -21.05
C LEU A 468 -8.16 -25.51 -22.13
N GLU A 469 -9.21 -26.32 -22.36
CA GLU A 469 -9.20 -27.35 -23.40
C GLU A 469 -9.01 -26.74 -24.80
N GLN A 470 -9.62 -25.58 -25.07
CA GLN A 470 -9.45 -24.87 -26.35
C GLN A 470 -8.04 -24.33 -26.58
N LEU A 471 -7.37 -23.82 -25.54
CA LEU A 471 -5.98 -23.36 -25.63
C LEU A 471 -5.04 -24.54 -25.90
N LEU A 472 -5.23 -25.65 -25.18
CA LEU A 472 -4.47 -26.88 -25.37
C LEU A 472 -4.65 -27.46 -26.77
N ALA A 473 -5.88 -27.52 -27.28
CA ALA A 473 -6.17 -27.98 -28.64
C ALA A 473 -5.53 -27.11 -29.73
N ARG A 474 -5.31 -25.82 -29.44
CA ARG A 474 -4.61 -24.87 -30.32
C ARG A 474 -3.08 -24.85 -30.12
N GLY A 475 -2.56 -25.55 -29.11
CA GLY A 475 -1.14 -25.52 -28.76
C GLY A 475 -0.67 -24.18 -28.18
N GLU A 476 -1.59 -23.38 -27.62
CA GLU A 476 -1.30 -22.06 -27.05
C GLU A 476 -0.95 -22.17 -25.56
N ASP A 477 0.18 -21.57 -25.14
CA ASP A 477 0.59 -21.49 -23.73
C ASP A 477 0.26 -20.13 -23.13
N ALA A 478 -0.13 -20.12 -21.86
CA ALA A 478 -0.58 -18.93 -21.16
C ALA A 478 -0.54 -19.12 -19.63
N TYR A 479 -0.66 -18.01 -18.91
CA TYR A 479 -1.09 -18.04 -17.52
C TYR A 479 -2.62 -18.04 -17.48
N TYR A 480 -3.19 -18.99 -16.74
CA TYR A 480 -4.63 -19.24 -16.68
C TYR A 480 -5.13 -19.02 -15.27
N PHE A 481 -6.11 -18.14 -15.13
CA PHE A 481 -6.79 -17.84 -13.88
C PHE A 481 -8.24 -18.29 -13.93
N THR A 482 -8.74 -18.81 -12.83
CA THR A 482 -10.18 -18.99 -12.63
C THR A 482 -10.65 -18.10 -11.49
N CYS A 483 -11.78 -17.43 -11.71
CA CYS A 483 -12.35 -16.50 -10.75
C CYS A 483 -13.85 -16.75 -10.56
N ASP A 484 -14.34 -16.55 -9.35
CA ASP A 484 -15.77 -16.49 -9.05
C ASP A 484 -16.30 -15.08 -9.32
N ASP A 485 -17.60 -14.99 -9.58
CA ASP A 485 -18.28 -13.74 -9.91
C ASP A 485 -18.72 -12.95 -8.67
N ASP A 486 -18.57 -13.48 -7.46
CA ASP A 486 -19.01 -12.93 -6.17
C ASP A 486 -17.86 -12.64 -5.18
N ILE A 487 -16.61 -12.62 -5.66
CA ILE A 487 -15.42 -12.29 -4.85
C ILE A 487 -14.93 -10.88 -5.17
N VAL A 488 -14.59 -10.11 -4.13
CA VAL A 488 -13.89 -8.83 -4.27
C VAL A 488 -12.39 -9.09 -4.40
N TYR A 489 -11.87 -8.97 -5.62
CA TYR A 489 -10.45 -9.17 -5.92
C TYR A 489 -9.63 -7.90 -5.68
N PRO A 490 -8.50 -7.98 -4.95
CA PRO A 490 -7.62 -6.85 -4.70
C PRO A 490 -6.80 -6.48 -5.95
N LEU A 491 -6.27 -5.25 -5.98
CA LEU A 491 -5.57 -4.71 -7.15
C LEU A 491 -4.22 -5.40 -7.42
N ASP A 492 -3.65 -6.08 -6.42
CA ASP A 492 -2.42 -6.86 -6.47
C ASP A 492 -2.65 -8.38 -6.68
N TYR A 493 -3.89 -8.81 -6.89
CA TYR A 493 -4.27 -10.22 -6.98
C TYR A 493 -3.46 -10.99 -8.02
N VAL A 494 -3.46 -10.53 -9.27
CA VAL A 494 -2.79 -11.24 -10.36
C VAL A 494 -1.27 -11.19 -10.21
N ASN A 495 -0.70 -10.03 -9.82
CA ASN A 495 0.73 -9.95 -9.54
C ASN A 495 1.15 -10.93 -8.44
N THR A 496 0.37 -11.02 -7.36
CA THR A 496 0.67 -11.91 -6.24
C THR A 496 0.70 -13.37 -6.69
N LEU A 497 -0.31 -13.84 -7.42
CA LEU A 497 -0.35 -15.23 -7.88
C LEU A 497 0.70 -15.52 -8.96
N LEU A 498 1.00 -14.57 -9.86
CA LEU A 498 2.10 -14.72 -10.82
C LEU A 498 3.47 -14.83 -10.14
N HIS A 499 3.71 -14.04 -9.08
CA HIS A 499 4.93 -14.17 -8.27
C HIS A 499 5.01 -15.54 -7.60
N LYS A 500 3.90 -16.07 -7.08
CA LYS A 500 3.85 -17.42 -6.50
C LYS A 500 4.08 -18.51 -7.55
N LEU A 501 3.52 -18.38 -8.75
CA LEU A 501 3.82 -19.29 -9.86
C LEU A 501 5.30 -19.26 -10.24
N ALA A 502 5.89 -18.07 -10.35
CA ALA A 502 7.31 -17.91 -10.65
C ALA A 502 8.19 -18.51 -9.54
N HIS A 503 7.84 -18.30 -8.26
CA HIS A 503 8.51 -18.89 -7.10
C HIS A 503 8.54 -20.42 -7.17
N TYR A 504 7.43 -21.04 -7.57
CA TYR A 504 7.34 -22.49 -7.80
C TYR A 504 7.72 -22.94 -9.21
N GLN A 505 8.35 -22.08 -10.01
CA GLN A 505 8.80 -22.38 -11.38
C GLN A 505 7.71 -22.99 -12.29
N ASP A 506 6.47 -22.50 -12.14
CA ASP A 506 5.26 -22.99 -12.80
C ASP A 506 4.93 -24.48 -12.55
N GLN A 507 5.54 -25.14 -11.55
CA GLN A 507 5.32 -26.57 -11.26
C GLN A 507 4.15 -26.84 -10.30
N ALA A 508 3.54 -25.79 -9.78
CA ALA A 508 2.41 -25.87 -8.87
C ALA A 508 1.22 -25.08 -9.42
N VAL A 509 0.03 -25.53 -9.07
CA VAL A 509 -1.18 -24.71 -9.12
C VAL A 509 -1.24 -23.92 -7.83
N VAL A 510 -1.47 -22.61 -7.94
CA VAL A 510 -1.63 -21.74 -6.77
C VAL A 510 -3.07 -21.27 -6.67
N GLY A 511 -3.54 -21.08 -5.45
CA GLY A 511 -4.84 -20.45 -5.21
C GLY A 511 -4.99 -20.00 -3.77
N VAL A 512 -6.17 -19.48 -3.41
CA VAL A 512 -6.37 -18.81 -2.12
C VAL A 512 -7.15 -19.70 -1.14
N HIS A 513 -8.27 -20.27 -1.57
CA HIS A 513 -9.04 -21.23 -0.77
C HIS A 513 -8.46 -22.64 -0.93
N GLY A 514 -8.11 -23.31 0.16
CA GLY A 514 -7.52 -24.66 0.12
C GLY A 514 -8.04 -25.60 1.20
N VAL A 515 -8.04 -26.90 0.90
CA VAL A 515 -8.54 -27.95 1.79
C VAL A 515 -7.56 -29.13 1.86
N ILE A 516 -7.28 -29.59 3.07
CA ILE A 516 -6.60 -30.87 3.32
C ILE A 516 -7.66 -31.89 3.74
N ILE A 517 -7.69 -33.00 3.01
CA ILE A 517 -8.60 -34.12 3.22
C ILE A 517 -7.90 -35.14 4.13
N PRO A 518 -8.55 -35.65 5.18
CA PRO A 518 -7.96 -36.70 6.01
C PRO A 518 -7.72 -37.99 5.18
N SER A 519 -6.77 -38.81 5.62
CA SER A 519 -6.41 -40.08 4.95
C SER A 519 -7.57 -41.08 4.88
N SER A 520 -8.55 -40.96 5.78
CA SER A 520 -9.84 -41.63 5.70
C SER A 520 -10.95 -40.59 5.92
N ILE A 521 -11.99 -40.65 5.10
CA ILE A 521 -13.12 -39.72 5.19
C ILE A 521 -14.43 -40.50 5.03
N GLN A 522 -15.38 -40.27 5.95
CA GLN A 522 -16.72 -40.87 5.88
C GLN A 522 -17.73 -39.92 5.22
N LYS A 523 -17.51 -38.60 5.31
CA LYS A 523 -18.36 -37.56 4.75
C LYS A 523 -17.52 -36.39 4.26
N TYR A 524 -17.73 -35.95 3.02
CA TYR A 524 -16.96 -34.87 2.40
C TYR A 524 -17.06 -33.59 3.21
N PHE A 525 -18.27 -33.09 3.52
CA PHE A 525 -18.46 -31.96 4.42
C PHE A 525 -18.44 -32.42 5.88
N SER A 526 -17.25 -32.83 6.34
CA SER A 526 -16.97 -33.13 7.75
C SER A 526 -16.08 -32.07 8.39
N SER A 527 -16.16 -31.94 9.71
CA SER A 527 -15.25 -31.13 10.54
C SER A 527 -13.82 -31.67 10.57
N GLN A 528 -13.59 -32.86 10.02
CA GLN A 528 -12.28 -33.52 9.96
C GLN A 528 -11.37 -32.96 8.86
N ARG A 529 -11.89 -32.10 7.97
CA ARG A 529 -11.09 -31.41 6.95
C ARG A 529 -10.46 -30.16 7.52
N LEU A 530 -9.21 -29.91 7.15
CA LEU A 530 -8.58 -28.62 7.41
C LEU A 530 -8.87 -27.68 6.24
N VAL A 531 -9.50 -26.55 6.53
CA VAL A 531 -9.95 -25.58 5.51
C VAL A 531 -9.25 -24.24 5.70
N TYR A 532 -8.47 -23.83 4.71
CA TYR A 532 -7.85 -22.52 4.59
C TYR A 532 -8.78 -21.57 3.81
N ASN A 533 -9.72 -20.95 4.50
CA ASN A 533 -10.71 -20.03 3.92
C ASN A 533 -10.06 -18.78 3.32
N PHE A 534 -10.46 -18.35 2.12
CA PHE A 534 -9.82 -17.25 1.40
C PHE A 534 -9.85 -15.89 2.13
N TYR A 535 -10.89 -15.62 2.95
CA TYR A 535 -11.00 -14.38 3.71
C TYR A 535 -10.18 -14.38 5.02
N LYS A 536 -9.69 -15.54 5.47
CA LYS A 536 -8.82 -15.64 6.64
C LYS A 536 -7.36 -15.48 6.23
N GLY A 537 -6.58 -14.89 7.13
CA GLY A 537 -5.13 -14.81 6.97
C GLY A 537 -4.52 -16.21 6.98
N LEU A 538 -3.45 -16.37 6.21
CA LEU A 538 -2.62 -17.57 6.16
C LEU A 538 -1.15 -17.12 6.22
N GLU A 539 -0.47 -17.48 7.31
CA GLU A 539 0.87 -16.95 7.63
C GLU A 539 1.96 -17.37 6.63
N GLN A 540 1.78 -18.51 5.97
CA GLN A 540 2.74 -19.10 5.05
C GLN A 540 2.01 -19.94 4.01
N ASP A 541 2.61 -20.13 2.85
CA ASP A 541 2.07 -21.03 1.83
C ASP A 541 1.85 -22.44 2.40
N ARG A 542 0.80 -23.11 1.95
CA ARG A 542 0.45 -24.47 2.38
C ARG A 542 0.13 -25.34 1.18
N ALA A 543 0.82 -26.46 1.07
CA ALA A 543 0.37 -27.51 0.16
C ALA A 543 -0.96 -28.09 0.64
N VAL A 544 -1.91 -28.27 -0.28
CA VAL A 544 -3.27 -28.73 0.00
C VAL A 544 -3.66 -29.85 -0.95
N ASN A 545 -4.70 -30.61 -0.59
CA ASN A 545 -5.24 -31.63 -1.49
C ASN A 545 -6.16 -31.05 -2.55
N ILE A 546 -6.92 -30.01 -2.20
CA ILE A 546 -7.93 -29.38 -3.05
C ILE A 546 -7.77 -27.87 -2.93
N LEU A 547 -7.69 -27.18 -4.07
CA LEU A 547 -7.91 -25.73 -4.15
C LEU A 547 -9.32 -25.41 -4.64
N GLY A 548 -9.89 -24.34 -4.13
CA GLY A 548 -11.14 -23.79 -4.66
C GLY A 548 -10.90 -23.14 -6.02
N THR A 549 -11.65 -23.58 -7.04
CA THR A 549 -11.57 -23.08 -8.42
C THR A 549 -12.07 -21.65 -8.59
N GLY A 550 -12.56 -21.02 -7.53
CA GLY A 550 -12.84 -19.58 -7.52
C GLY A 550 -11.60 -18.69 -7.49
N THR A 551 -10.41 -19.24 -7.24
CA THR A 551 -9.20 -18.42 -7.02
C THR A 551 -7.91 -19.06 -7.54
N LEU A 552 -7.95 -19.80 -8.66
CA LEU A 552 -6.76 -20.50 -9.16
C LEU A 552 -5.92 -19.64 -10.08
N ALA A 553 -4.62 -19.96 -10.12
CA ALA A 553 -3.71 -19.60 -11.19
C ALA A 553 -2.76 -20.76 -11.51
N PHE A 554 -2.49 -20.99 -12.79
CA PHE A 554 -1.52 -21.99 -13.26
C PHE A 554 -1.07 -21.72 -14.70
N ARG A 555 -0.07 -22.47 -15.18
CA ARG A 555 0.42 -22.41 -16.56
C ARG A 555 -0.25 -23.47 -17.44
N VAL A 556 -0.79 -23.07 -18.59
CA VAL A 556 -1.58 -23.94 -19.49
C VAL A 556 -0.78 -25.15 -19.96
N SER A 557 0.48 -24.98 -20.37
CA SER A 557 1.32 -26.08 -20.89
C SER A 557 1.60 -27.21 -19.88
N LYS A 558 1.23 -27.04 -18.60
CA LYS A 558 1.29 -28.10 -17.58
C LYS A 558 0.10 -29.06 -17.61
N PHE A 559 -0.95 -28.75 -18.38
CA PHE A 559 -2.24 -29.46 -18.40
C PHE A 559 -2.45 -30.28 -19.69
N LYS A 560 -1.41 -30.83 -20.31
CA LYS A 560 -1.47 -31.43 -21.66
C LYS A 560 -2.54 -32.51 -21.86
N GLU A 561 -2.81 -33.31 -20.81
CA GLU A 561 -3.80 -34.40 -20.84
C GLU A 561 -5.20 -33.97 -20.37
N PHE A 562 -5.44 -32.68 -20.17
CA PHE A 562 -6.71 -32.18 -19.66
C PHE A 562 -7.84 -32.40 -20.67
N LYS A 563 -8.98 -32.92 -20.17
CA LYS A 563 -10.22 -33.06 -20.92
C LYS A 563 -11.39 -32.65 -20.05
N LEU A 564 -12.22 -31.73 -20.55
CA LEU A 564 -13.39 -31.26 -19.79
C LEU A 564 -14.41 -32.37 -19.57
N SER A 565 -14.48 -33.35 -20.48
CA SER A 565 -15.35 -34.52 -20.34
C SER A 565 -15.08 -35.37 -19.10
N ASN A 566 -13.89 -35.25 -18.48
CA ASN A 566 -13.58 -35.92 -17.22
C ASN A 566 -14.32 -35.28 -16.02
N PHE A 567 -14.88 -34.07 -16.19
CA PHE A 567 -15.59 -33.33 -15.15
C PHE A 567 -17.08 -33.67 -15.25
N ALA A 568 -17.40 -34.93 -14.94
CA ALA A 568 -18.68 -35.55 -15.30
C ALA A 568 -19.91 -34.93 -14.63
N THR A 569 -19.77 -34.35 -13.44
CA THR A 569 -20.89 -33.76 -12.67
C THR A 569 -20.69 -32.24 -12.51
N PRO A 570 -21.59 -31.39 -13.04
CA PRO A 570 -21.60 -29.97 -12.75
C PRO A 570 -21.75 -29.68 -11.24
N GLY A 571 -21.08 -28.65 -10.72
CA GLY A 571 -21.13 -28.26 -9.30
C GLY A 571 -20.12 -28.97 -8.40
N MET A 572 -19.17 -29.71 -8.96
CA MET A 572 -18.13 -30.45 -8.23
C MET A 572 -16.72 -30.19 -8.80
N VAL A 573 -16.55 -29.05 -9.48
CA VAL A 573 -15.36 -28.73 -10.27
C VAL A 573 -14.07 -28.78 -9.45
N ASP A 574 -14.11 -28.34 -8.18
CA ASP A 574 -12.95 -28.31 -7.30
C ASP A 574 -12.39 -29.72 -7.05
N ILE A 575 -13.27 -30.70 -6.87
CA ILE A 575 -12.87 -32.10 -6.62
C ILE A 575 -12.30 -32.71 -7.89
N TYR A 576 -12.96 -32.52 -9.04
CA TYR A 576 -12.46 -33.04 -10.32
C TYR A 576 -11.10 -32.44 -10.69
N PHE A 577 -10.94 -31.12 -10.50
CA PHE A 577 -9.66 -30.45 -10.71
C PHE A 577 -8.57 -31.01 -9.77
N ALA A 578 -8.89 -31.22 -8.49
CA ALA A 578 -7.95 -31.78 -7.54
C ALA A 578 -7.55 -33.23 -7.86
N ILE A 579 -8.49 -34.05 -8.33
CA ILE A 579 -8.22 -35.43 -8.80
C ILE A 579 -7.28 -35.38 -10.01
N TYR A 580 -7.57 -34.54 -11.00
CA TYR A 580 -6.69 -34.35 -12.14
C TYR A 580 -5.28 -33.95 -11.69
N CYS A 581 -5.15 -32.94 -10.82
CA CYS A 581 -3.85 -32.55 -10.29
C CYS A 581 -3.12 -33.69 -9.60
N LYS A 582 -3.82 -34.47 -8.77
CA LYS A 582 -3.26 -35.64 -8.10
C LYS A 582 -2.75 -36.69 -9.10
N GLU A 583 -3.55 -37.04 -10.11
CA GLU A 583 -3.20 -38.03 -11.12
C GLU A 583 -2.03 -37.60 -12.00
N GLN A 584 -1.92 -36.31 -12.27
CA GLN A 584 -0.81 -35.72 -13.04
C GLN A 584 0.41 -35.38 -12.18
N GLY A 585 0.40 -35.67 -10.88
CA GLY A 585 1.51 -35.37 -9.98
C GLY A 585 1.75 -33.87 -9.75
N MET A 586 0.72 -33.03 -9.92
CA MET A 586 0.79 -31.59 -9.75
C MET A 586 0.46 -31.16 -8.33
N LEU A 587 1.36 -30.37 -7.74
CA LEU A 587 1.15 -29.82 -6.41
C LEU A 587 0.14 -28.67 -6.45
N GLN A 588 -0.71 -28.61 -5.43
CA GLN A 588 -1.66 -27.52 -5.23
C GLN A 588 -1.28 -26.75 -3.96
N VAL A 589 -1.20 -25.42 -4.06
CA VAL A 589 -0.69 -24.55 -2.99
C VAL A 589 -1.69 -23.45 -2.67
N ALA A 590 -2.16 -23.43 -1.42
CA ALA A 590 -2.90 -22.31 -0.86
C ALA A 590 -1.90 -21.23 -0.44
N VAL A 591 -2.00 -20.04 -1.03
CA VAL A 591 -1.00 -18.99 -0.86
C VAL A 591 -1.18 -18.23 0.46
N GLN A 592 -0.05 -17.88 1.07
CA GLN A 592 0.08 -16.93 2.16
C GLN A 592 -0.73 -15.68 1.84
N ARG A 593 -1.47 -15.20 2.84
CA ARG A 593 -2.18 -13.94 2.73
C ARG A 593 -2.51 -13.28 4.05
N TYR A 594 -2.77 -11.99 4.00
CA TYR A 594 -3.39 -11.29 5.12
C TYR A 594 -4.89 -11.55 5.20
N ALA A 595 -5.45 -11.40 6.40
CA ALA A 595 -6.89 -11.49 6.59
C ALA A 595 -7.61 -10.43 5.75
N HIS A 596 -8.76 -10.79 5.19
CA HIS A 596 -9.58 -9.94 4.33
C HIS A 596 -8.89 -9.42 3.07
N TRP A 597 -7.78 -10.03 2.63
CA TRP A 597 -7.17 -9.71 1.33
C TRP A 597 -8.15 -9.95 0.17
N LEU A 598 -8.89 -11.06 0.22
CA LEU A 598 -10.12 -11.29 -0.55
C LEU A 598 -11.32 -11.21 0.40
N SER A 599 -12.44 -10.73 -0.10
CA SER A 599 -13.72 -10.72 0.63
C SER A 599 -14.87 -11.12 -0.28
N GLU A 600 -15.99 -11.53 0.32
CA GLU A 600 -17.22 -11.86 -0.41
C GLU A 600 -18.03 -10.61 -0.70
N ASP A 601 -18.54 -10.46 -1.92
CA ASP A 601 -19.62 -9.53 -2.25
C ASP A 601 -20.96 -10.22 -1.96
N ASN A 602 -21.29 -10.29 -0.66
CA ASN A 602 -22.52 -10.88 -0.12
C ASN A 602 -23.77 -10.10 -0.57
N GLY A 603 -24.16 -10.24 -1.82
CA GLY A 603 -25.52 -9.96 -2.27
C GLY A 603 -26.52 -10.99 -1.70
N GLU A 604 -27.82 -10.78 -1.91
CA GLU A 604 -28.92 -11.65 -1.44
C GLU A 604 -28.95 -13.07 -2.07
N SER A 605 -27.83 -13.58 -2.58
CA SER A 605 -27.76 -14.90 -3.21
C SER A 605 -27.41 -16.00 -2.20
N GLN A 606 -28.22 -17.05 -2.14
CA GLN A 606 -27.94 -18.27 -1.39
C GLN A 606 -26.62 -18.91 -1.86
N THR A 607 -25.75 -19.30 -0.93
CA THR A 607 -24.49 -19.97 -1.24
C THR A 607 -24.72 -21.46 -1.52
N LEU A 608 -23.96 -22.05 -2.46
CA LEU A 608 -23.99 -23.49 -2.77
C LEU A 608 -23.71 -24.38 -1.55
N PHE A 609 -22.94 -23.86 -0.58
CA PHE A 609 -22.72 -24.55 0.70
C PHE A 609 -24.02 -24.86 1.43
N ALA A 610 -25.00 -23.93 1.40
CA ALA A 610 -26.30 -24.13 2.01
C ALA A 610 -27.14 -25.21 1.29
N GLU A 611 -26.94 -25.39 -0.03
CA GLU A 611 -27.65 -26.39 -0.84
C GLU A 611 -27.14 -27.83 -0.60
N TYR A 612 -25.85 -28.02 -0.33
CA TYR A 612 -25.22 -29.35 -0.29
C TYR A 612 -24.77 -29.85 1.09
N GLN A 613 -24.82 -29.06 2.18
CA GLN A 613 -24.37 -29.57 3.50
C GLN A 613 -25.13 -30.82 3.98
N PHE A 614 -26.34 -31.03 3.43
CA PHE A 614 -27.23 -32.12 3.78
C PHE A 614 -27.21 -33.33 2.82
N ASN A 615 -26.56 -33.25 1.64
CA ASN A 615 -26.50 -34.36 0.68
C ASN A 615 -25.22 -34.35 -0.17
N ASP A 616 -24.13 -34.90 0.39
CA ASP A 616 -22.78 -34.89 -0.20
C ASP A 616 -22.25 -36.29 -0.57
N HIS A 617 -23.16 -37.24 -0.79
CA HIS A 617 -22.81 -38.63 -1.09
C HIS A 617 -21.92 -38.73 -2.35
N LYS A 618 -22.21 -37.94 -3.40
CA LYS A 618 -21.43 -37.96 -4.65
C LYS A 618 -20.01 -37.46 -4.44
N GLN A 619 -19.85 -36.35 -3.71
CA GLN A 619 -18.55 -35.77 -3.34
C GLN A 619 -17.74 -36.77 -2.50
N THR A 620 -18.39 -37.37 -1.50
CA THR A 620 -17.78 -38.35 -0.60
C THR A 620 -17.30 -39.58 -1.38
N GLN A 621 -18.17 -40.16 -2.22
CA GLN A 621 -17.84 -41.31 -3.04
C GLN A 621 -16.67 -41.00 -3.98
N LEU A 622 -16.68 -39.85 -4.65
CA LEU A 622 -15.62 -39.45 -5.58
C LEU A 622 -14.26 -39.30 -4.89
N ILE A 623 -14.22 -38.75 -3.68
CA ILE A 623 -13.00 -38.68 -2.88
C ILE A 623 -12.54 -40.07 -2.44
N GLN A 624 -13.45 -40.92 -1.97
CA GLN A 624 -13.12 -42.27 -1.51
C GLN A 624 -12.59 -43.17 -2.62
N THR A 625 -13.13 -43.08 -3.84
CA THR A 625 -12.65 -43.87 -4.99
C THR A 625 -11.26 -43.45 -5.46
N HIS A 626 -10.81 -42.24 -5.11
CA HIS A 626 -9.50 -41.72 -5.47
C HIS A 626 -8.58 -41.58 -4.25
N LEU A 627 -8.66 -42.48 -3.27
CA LEU A 627 -7.65 -42.58 -2.20
C LEU A 627 -6.26 -42.97 -2.77
N PRO A 628 -5.14 -42.68 -2.08
CA PRO A 628 -5.03 -42.02 -0.78
C PRO A 628 -5.05 -40.47 -0.88
N TRP A 629 -5.53 -39.82 0.16
CA TRP A 629 -5.47 -38.35 0.35
C TRP A 629 -4.66 -37.99 1.61
N GLY A 630 -4.60 -36.70 1.94
CA GLY A 630 -3.98 -36.18 3.15
C GLY A 630 -2.50 -35.89 3.03
N PHE A 631 -1.84 -35.79 4.18
CA PHE A 631 -0.45 -35.33 4.24
C PHE A 631 0.52 -36.28 3.54
N THR A 632 0.29 -37.59 3.61
CA THR A 632 1.13 -38.57 2.91
C THR A 632 1.08 -38.38 1.40
N SER A 633 -0.11 -38.14 0.83
CA SER A 633 -0.22 -37.90 -0.62
C SER A 633 0.47 -36.60 -1.03
N ILE A 634 0.35 -35.55 -0.21
CA ILE A 634 1.05 -34.27 -0.43
C ILE A 634 2.58 -34.47 -0.35
N LYS A 635 3.06 -35.17 0.69
CA LYS A 635 4.48 -35.45 0.90
C LYS A 635 5.08 -36.21 -0.30
N ASN A 636 4.35 -37.16 -0.85
CA ASN A 636 4.80 -37.90 -2.03
C ASN A 636 4.93 -37.02 -3.29
N LEU A 637 4.06 -36.01 -3.45
CA LEU A 637 4.12 -35.06 -4.58
C LEU A 637 5.32 -34.10 -4.46
N ILE A 638 5.63 -33.69 -3.22
CA ILE A 638 6.80 -32.87 -2.90
C ILE A 638 8.08 -33.68 -3.13
N GLY A 639 8.14 -34.92 -2.62
CA GLY A 639 9.31 -35.80 -2.77
C GLY A 639 10.58 -35.15 -2.21
N ASP A 640 11.67 -35.24 -2.95
CA ASP A 640 12.98 -34.64 -2.62
C ASP A 640 13.22 -33.29 -3.30
N LYS A 641 12.18 -32.68 -3.90
CA LYS A 641 12.29 -31.38 -4.58
C LYS A 641 12.60 -30.29 -3.56
N ALA A 642 13.82 -29.78 -3.56
CA ALA A 642 14.32 -28.84 -2.56
C ALA A 642 13.45 -27.58 -2.45
N GLU A 643 13.00 -27.06 -3.59
CA GLU A 643 12.18 -25.85 -3.73
C GLU A 643 10.76 -26.00 -3.16
N LEU A 644 10.28 -27.22 -2.93
CA LEU A 644 8.94 -27.50 -2.37
C LEU A 644 9.00 -27.98 -0.92
N GLN A 645 10.19 -28.16 -0.35
CA GLN A 645 10.34 -28.64 1.04
C GLN A 645 9.74 -27.67 2.06
N GLU A 646 9.75 -26.36 1.78
CA GLU A 646 9.11 -25.33 2.64
C GLU A 646 7.60 -25.52 2.78
N LEU A 647 6.96 -26.22 1.85
CA LEU A 647 5.53 -26.51 1.84
C LEU A 647 5.17 -27.75 2.66
N LEU A 648 6.16 -28.50 3.14
CA LEU A 648 5.90 -29.61 4.03
C LEU A 648 5.26 -29.06 5.32
N PRO A 649 4.08 -29.56 5.69
CA PRO A 649 3.44 -29.14 6.91
C PRO A 649 4.38 -29.41 8.09
N THR A 650 4.54 -28.43 8.97
CA THR A 650 5.19 -28.62 10.27
C THR A 650 4.33 -29.59 11.09
N LEU A 651 4.67 -30.88 11.04
CA LEU A 651 3.96 -31.99 11.67
C LEU A 651 3.82 -31.88 13.20
N ASN A 652 4.60 -31.02 13.85
CA ASN A 652 4.70 -30.96 15.31
C ASN A 652 3.41 -30.54 16.03
N PHE A 653 2.42 -29.96 15.34
CA PHE A 653 1.18 -29.53 15.99
C PHE A 653 0.03 -30.56 15.95
N TYR A 654 0.15 -31.62 15.15
CA TYR A 654 -0.97 -32.54 14.88
C TYR A 654 -0.70 -34.02 15.21
N LEU A 655 0.52 -34.34 15.67
CA LEU A 655 0.89 -35.68 16.14
C LEU A 655 0.83 -35.83 17.68
N ASN A 656 0.46 -34.77 18.42
CA ASN A 656 0.29 -34.80 19.88
C ASN A 656 -1.18 -34.86 20.28
#